data_AF-A0A196SGT3-F1
#
_entry.id   AF-A0A196SGT3-F1
#
_cell.length_a   1.000
_cell.length_b   1.000
_cell.length_c   1.000
_cell.angle_alpha   90.00
_cell.angle_beta   90.00
_cell.angle_gamma   90.00
#
_symmetry.space_group_name_H-M   'P 1'
#
loop_
_entity.id
_entity.type
_entity.pdbx_description
1 polymer ?
#
loop_
_entity_poly.entity_id
_entity_poly.type
_entity_poly.pdbx_seq_one_letter_code
_entity_poly.pdbx_strand_id
1 'polypeptide(L)'
;MSEEKTSQYQCMERLGEGGFGEVFKALDTVANDYVAVKKIRAVKSDARIQSEGNLLKKCNSKYVVRYYDVIQNEGEIWIVMEYCHCGSLAAFLGRGSRLNEDELRDISACSLLGLNYLHNLKVIHRDIKPDNLFISESGLVKLGDFGLAVQLEHSCSKRDTTCGTSLYMAPEVYEGGAELKSDVWSLGISLIELAERKNPYAEYTSAQVMNRVINKEPPSLSSSKWSAAFVDFVAKCLVKDVEERWSVKQLMEHPFVKDAVERIKSVGNAAILLELAKKVGNARATEAGSESMNLMPMTRIGNLNEVMQSDEEEKAGNSGEANKLLDRVMVIRSDDDLMEMDEEAGRVEVMNGACNDRDITFWKLSCQLTLKQLVVGDECLQHVKELKLEGFVELEKVEIGEKCFCLGSECVFEVRECEKLESVRIGDGSFVDVVSVVFEDLNRLKSIVLGKDVFRGDDEESALVLKNLGELNELMGKVRALKNVKSVELVGLPRLTKCVLLTAFRGVEEVKMKNAGKLEENEVLKEVKKRREVEEEKEKEEEKRRKEELQIAKNELTVTNKGEFSNANCHRVGVMVVSDHCCNESGFVELDLTGFVNLRELNVGDECFENVNKVKLIGLKRLERVVIGKNSFTKEKNWGEL
;
A
#
# COMPACT_ATOMS: atom_id res chain seq x y z
N MET A 1 20.60 -13.97 8.92
CA MET A 1 19.31 -14.69 8.75
C MET A 1 18.58 -14.34 7.45
N SER A 2 18.53 -13.08 6.99
CA SER A 2 17.93 -12.72 5.68
C SER A 2 18.81 -13.11 4.49
N GLU A 3 20.14 -12.90 4.57
CA GLU A 3 21.10 -13.26 3.51
C GLU A 3 21.19 -14.78 3.23
N GLU A 4 20.96 -15.62 4.24
CA GLU A 4 20.93 -17.09 4.09
C GLU A 4 19.69 -17.60 3.33
N LYS A 5 18.58 -16.85 3.33
CA LYS A 5 17.35 -17.25 2.65
C LYS A 5 17.31 -16.81 1.19
N THR A 6 17.94 -15.69 0.84
CA THR A 6 18.00 -15.25 -0.56
C THR A 6 18.97 -16.08 -1.40
N SER A 7 20.02 -16.65 -0.80
CA SER A 7 20.95 -17.56 -1.49
C SER A 7 20.30 -18.89 -1.92
N GLN A 8 19.19 -19.30 -1.29
CA GLN A 8 18.41 -20.48 -1.70
C GLN A 8 17.78 -20.31 -3.09
N TYR A 9 17.36 -19.09 -3.46
CA TYR A 9 16.60 -18.81 -4.66
C TYR A 9 17.47 -18.12 -5.72
N GLN A 10 18.02 -18.90 -6.64
CA GLN A 10 18.85 -18.37 -7.72
C GLN A 10 17.99 -17.80 -8.84
N CYS A 11 17.83 -16.47 -8.86
CA CYS A 11 17.10 -15.77 -9.94
C CYS A 11 17.78 -15.96 -11.29
N MET A 12 16.99 -16.26 -12.32
CA MET A 12 17.42 -16.53 -13.69
C MET A 12 16.84 -15.46 -14.63
N GLU A 13 15.91 -15.84 -15.50
CA GLU A 13 15.28 -14.94 -16.47
C GLU A 13 14.19 -14.07 -15.82
N ARG A 14 14.09 -12.82 -16.28
CA ARG A 14 12.99 -11.91 -15.92
C ARG A 14 11.74 -12.31 -16.71
N LEU A 15 10.67 -12.67 -16.01
CA LEU A 15 9.40 -13.09 -16.58
C LEU A 15 8.49 -11.91 -16.93
N GLY A 16 8.62 -10.80 -16.18
CA GLY A 16 7.82 -9.60 -16.40
C GLY A 16 8.12 -8.50 -15.38
N GLU A 17 7.53 -7.34 -15.61
CA GLU A 17 7.60 -6.17 -14.75
C GLU A 17 6.18 -5.59 -14.65
N GLY A 18 5.68 -5.42 -13.42
CA GLY A 18 4.37 -4.84 -13.14
C GLY A 18 4.50 -3.55 -12.33
N GLY A 19 3.38 -2.89 -12.03
CA GLY A 19 3.37 -1.61 -11.29
C GLY A 19 4.03 -1.65 -9.91
N PHE A 20 4.21 -2.83 -9.33
CA PHE A 20 4.74 -3.04 -7.97
C PHE A 20 6.15 -3.64 -7.93
N GLY A 21 6.73 -4.03 -9.07
CA GLY A 21 8.06 -4.63 -9.10
C GLY A 21 8.29 -5.67 -10.22
N GLU A 22 9.44 -6.35 -10.13
CA GLU A 22 9.92 -7.28 -11.17
C GLU A 22 9.68 -8.73 -10.76
N VAL A 23 9.30 -9.57 -11.72
CA VAL A 23 9.09 -11.01 -11.51
C VAL A 23 10.18 -11.80 -12.24
N PHE A 24 10.85 -12.69 -11.53
CA PHE A 24 11.91 -13.56 -12.05
C PHE A 24 11.50 -15.01 -11.93
N LYS A 25 11.90 -15.82 -12.91
CA LYS A 25 12.02 -17.27 -12.71
C LYS A 25 13.26 -17.51 -11.86
N ALA A 26 13.17 -18.35 -10.85
CA ALA A 26 14.29 -18.71 -10.01
C ALA A 26 14.35 -20.22 -9.79
N LEU A 27 15.54 -20.75 -9.54
CA LEU A 27 15.73 -22.12 -9.08
C LEU A 27 15.75 -22.11 -7.56
N ASP A 28 14.85 -22.86 -6.92
CA ASP A 28 15.00 -23.22 -5.52
C ASP A 28 16.07 -24.32 -5.44
N THR A 29 17.26 -23.95 -4.96
CA THR A 29 18.42 -24.86 -4.91
C THR A 29 18.26 -26.01 -3.92
N VAL A 30 17.33 -25.90 -2.96
CA VAL A 30 17.05 -26.94 -1.97
C VAL A 30 15.99 -27.91 -2.52
N ALA A 31 14.90 -27.40 -3.07
CA ALA A 31 13.85 -28.23 -3.66
C ALA A 31 14.24 -28.79 -5.04
N ASN A 32 15.24 -28.18 -5.69
CA ASN A 32 15.64 -28.42 -7.07
C ASN A 32 14.47 -28.31 -8.06
N ASP A 33 13.67 -27.25 -7.89
CA ASP A 33 12.51 -26.96 -8.72
C ASP A 33 12.43 -25.46 -9.04
N TYR A 34 11.70 -25.11 -10.09
CA TYR A 34 11.52 -23.73 -10.50
C TYR A 34 10.40 -23.04 -9.72
N VAL A 35 10.69 -21.82 -9.28
CA VAL A 35 9.75 -20.92 -8.60
C VAL A 35 9.71 -19.57 -9.32
N ALA A 36 8.65 -18.81 -9.10
CA ALA A 36 8.61 -17.41 -9.47
C ALA A 36 8.91 -16.55 -8.24
N VAL A 37 9.75 -15.54 -8.40
CA VAL A 37 10.13 -14.60 -7.34
C VAL A 37 9.75 -13.19 -7.78
N LYS A 38 8.76 -12.61 -7.11
CA LYS A 38 8.35 -11.21 -7.30
C LYS A 38 9.11 -10.33 -6.31
N LYS A 39 9.93 -9.42 -6.83
CA LYS A 39 10.75 -8.48 -6.05
C LYS A 39 10.08 -7.12 -6.02
N ILE A 40 9.79 -6.64 -4.83
CA ILE A 40 9.06 -5.39 -4.58
C ILE A 40 9.98 -4.45 -3.80
N ARG A 41 10.16 -3.22 -4.28
CA ARG A 41 10.96 -2.21 -3.57
C ARG A 41 10.20 -1.74 -2.33
N ALA A 42 10.82 -1.79 -1.17
CA ALA A 42 10.24 -1.41 0.12
C ALA A 42 11.03 -0.26 0.75
N VAL A 43 10.36 0.87 1.02
CA VAL A 43 11.00 2.06 1.62
C VAL A 43 11.28 1.85 3.12
N LYS A 44 10.54 0.97 3.80
CA LYS A 44 10.72 0.61 5.22
C LYS A 44 10.31 -0.85 5.49
N SER A 45 10.88 -1.45 6.54
CA SER A 45 10.41 -2.72 7.08
C SER A 45 9.04 -2.55 7.72
N ASP A 46 8.03 -3.23 7.20
CA ASP A 46 6.68 -3.24 7.78
C ASP A 46 6.34 -4.64 8.29
N ALA A 47 6.11 -4.77 9.60
CA ALA A 47 5.76 -6.03 10.24
C ALA A 47 4.43 -6.62 9.71
N ARG A 48 3.54 -5.77 9.18
CA ARG A 48 2.26 -6.20 8.59
C ARG A 48 2.47 -7.09 7.37
N ILE A 49 3.44 -6.74 6.52
CA ILE A 49 3.78 -7.51 5.31
C ILE A 49 4.20 -8.94 5.65
N GLN A 50 4.97 -9.14 6.73
CA GLN A 50 5.32 -10.49 7.17
C GLN A 50 4.12 -11.25 7.73
N SER A 51 3.25 -10.59 8.49
CA SER A 51 2.05 -11.20 9.06
C SER A 51 1.05 -11.65 7.98
N GLU A 52 0.90 -10.87 6.90
CA GLU A 52 0.03 -11.19 5.77
C GLU A 52 0.66 -12.19 4.80
N GLY A 53 1.97 -12.09 4.57
CA GLY A 53 2.72 -13.10 3.85
C GLY A 53 2.52 -14.49 4.46
N ASN A 54 2.42 -14.58 5.79
CA ASN A 54 2.10 -15.83 6.48
C ASN A 54 0.65 -16.30 6.28
N LEU A 55 -0.31 -15.40 6.04
CA LEU A 55 -1.68 -15.77 5.66
C LEU A 55 -1.71 -16.38 4.25
N LEU A 56 -1.00 -15.77 3.30
CA LEU A 56 -0.91 -16.27 1.93
C LEU A 56 -0.26 -17.65 1.84
N LYS A 57 0.78 -17.92 2.64
CA LYS A 57 1.40 -19.25 2.73
C LYS A 57 0.45 -20.35 3.20
N LYS A 58 -0.61 -19.99 3.95
CA LYS A 58 -1.64 -20.95 4.39
C LYS A 58 -2.63 -21.30 3.28
N CYS A 59 -2.69 -20.51 2.21
CA CYS A 59 -3.55 -20.79 1.07
C CYS A 59 -2.99 -21.97 0.28
N ASN A 60 -3.75 -23.07 0.24
CA ASN A 60 -3.40 -24.30 -0.44
C ASN A 60 -4.61 -24.82 -1.21
N SER A 61 -4.67 -24.51 -2.50
CA SER A 61 -5.70 -24.95 -3.42
C SER A 61 -5.09 -25.18 -4.79
N LYS A 62 -5.54 -26.22 -5.50
CA LYS A 62 -5.08 -26.50 -6.87
C LYS A 62 -5.54 -25.46 -7.91
N TYR A 63 -6.46 -24.57 -7.52
CA TYR A 63 -7.01 -23.49 -8.34
C TYR A 63 -6.43 -22.11 -7.98
N VAL A 64 -5.43 -22.07 -7.09
CA VAL A 64 -4.77 -20.84 -6.63
C VAL A 64 -3.27 -21.07 -6.70
N VAL A 65 -2.50 -20.07 -7.15
CA VAL A 65 -1.04 -20.13 -7.20
C VAL A 65 -0.52 -20.22 -5.76
N ARG A 66 0.35 -21.20 -5.50
CA ARG A 66 0.87 -21.43 -4.14
C ARG A 66 1.94 -20.41 -3.79
N TYR A 67 1.87 -19.86 -2.59
CA TYR A 67 2.89 -18.98 -2.01
C TYR A 67 3.79 -19.82 -1.11
N TYR A 68 5.09 -19.83 -1.39
CA TYR A 68 6.08 -20.63 -0.69
C TYR A 68 6.77 -19.84 0.43
N ASP A 69 7.33 -18.67 0.12
CA ASP A 69 8.02 -17.82 1.10
C ASP A 69 7.78 -16.32 0.85
N VAL A 70 8.00 -15.50 1.88
CA VAL A 70 8.05 -14.04 1.81
C VAL A 70 9.31 -13.64 2.56
N ILE A 71 10.28 -13.08 1.84
CA ILE A 71 11.64 -12.83 2.33
C ILE A 71 11.90 -11.34 2.25
N GLN A 72 12.46 -10.78 3.32
CA GLN A 72 12.88 -9.39 3.34
C GLN A 72 14.39 -9.32 3.09
N ASN A 73 14.81 -8.56 2.08
CA ASN A 73 16.19 -8.48 1.65
C ASN A 73 16.56 -7.03 1.25
N GLU A 74 17.42 -6.37 2.02
CA GLU A 74 18.08 -5.10 1.65
C GLU A 74 17.18 -4.02 1.00
N GLY A 75 16.03 -3.71 1.62
CA GLY A 75 15.10 -2.71 1.06
C GLY A 75 14.19 -3.26 -0.04
N GLU A 76 14.15 -4.57 -0.22
CA GLU A 76 13.22 -5.29 -1.07
C GLU A 76 12.45 -6.36 -0.28
N ILE A 77 11.28 -6.71 -0.80
CA ILE A 77 10.49 -7.86 -0.38
C ILE A 77 10.40 -8.81 -1.55
N TRP A 78 10.80 -10.06 -1.32
CA TRP A 78 10.73 -11.13 -2.30
C TRP A 78 9.57 -12.04 -1.93
N ILE A 79 8.62 -12.20 -2.85
CA ILE A 79 7.50 -13.13 -2.72
C ILE A 79 7.80 -14.32 -3.61
N VAL A 80 8.02 -15.48 -2.98
CA VAL A 80 8.34 -16.74 -3.66
C VAL A 80 7.06 -17.53 -3.85
N MET A 81 6.75 -17.88 -5.09
CA MET A 81 5.49 -18.52 -5.48
C MET A 81 5.70 -19.61 -6.53
N GLU A 82 4.68 -20.43 -6.73
CA GLU A 82 4.63 -21.47 -7.75
C GLU A 82 4.86 -20.90 -9.14
N TYR A 83 5.82 -21.48 -9.87
CA TYR A 83 6.06 -21.12 -11.26
C TYR A 83 5.06 -21.83 -12.18
N CYS A 84 4.17 -21.05 -12.81
CA CYS A 84 3.20 -21.57 -13.77
C CYS A 84 3.81 -21.63 -15.18
N HIS A 85 4.38 -22.79 -15.53
CA HIS A 85 5.10 -23.02 -16.80
C HIS A 85 4.32 -22.66 -18.06
N CYS A 86 3.00 -22.82 -18.11
CA CYS A 86 2.21 -22.49 -19.29
C CYS A 86 1.87 -20.98 -19.40
N GLY A 87 2.28 -20.16 -18.41
CA GLY A 87 2.03 -18.73 -18.41
C GLY A 87 0.55 -18.35 -18.18
N SER A 88 0.28 -17.06 -18.32
CA SER A 88 -1.06 -16.48 -18.14
C SER A 88 -1.93 -16.61 -19.40
N LEU A 89 -3.24 -16.50 -19.23
CA LEU A 89 -4.18 -16.45 -20.35
C LEU A 89 -3.97 -15.21 -21.22
N ALA A 90 -3.56 -14.07 -20.66
CA ALA A 90 -3.15 -12.90 -21.43
C ALA A 90 -1.98 -13.22 -22.37
N ALA A 91 -0.93 -13.88 -21.88
CA ALA A 91 0.21 -14.30 -22.71
C ALA A 91 -0.22 -15.29 -23.80
N PHE A 92 -1.21 -16.15 -23.51
CA PHE A 92 -1.79 -17.07 -24.49
C PHE A 92 -2.51 -16.32 -25.63
N LEU A 93 -3.32 -15.30 -25.30
CA LEU A 93 -3.96 -14.43 -26.29
C LEU A 93 -2.95 -13.62 -27.12
N GLY A 94 -1.90 -13.10 -26.47
CA GLY A 94 -0.85 -12.30 -27.13
C GLY A 94 -0.09 -13.05 -28.22
N ARG A 95 -0.05 -14.39 -28.15
CA ARG A 95 0.50 -15.27 -29.19
C ARG A 95 -0.45 -15.48 -30.39
N GLY A 96 -1.58 -14.77 -30.43
CA GLY A 96 -2.59 -14.88 -31.47
C GLY A 96 -3.53 -16.09 -31.34
N SER A 97 -3.41 -16.86 -30.26
CA SER A 97 -4.26 -18.01 -29.98
C SER A 97 -5.71 -17.58 -29.76
N ARG A 98 -6.65 -18.47 -30.09
CA ARG A 98 -8.08 -18.24 -29.89
C ARG A 98 -8.63 -19.28 -28.95
N LEU A 99 -9.49 -18.84 -28.03
CA LEU A 99 -10.23 -19.72 -27.15
C LEU A 99 -11.61 -20.01 -27.75
N ASN A 100 -11.99 -21.28 -27.75
CA ASN A 100 -13.34 -21.70 -28.07
C ASN A 100 -14.22 -21.68 -26.79
N GLU A 101 -15.52 -21.88 -26.97
CA GLU A 101 -16.47 -21.77 -25.85
C GLU A 101 -16.28 -22.88 -24.79
N ASP A 102 -15.88 -24.09 -25.19
CA ASP A 102 -15.62 -25.18 -24.24
C ASP A 102 -14.36 -24.90 -23.40
N GLU A 103 -13.34 -24.29 -23.99
CA GLU A 103 -12.15 -23.79 -23.28
C GLU A 103 -12.54 -22.67 -22.29
N LEU A 104 -13.35 -21.70 -22.72
CA LEU A 104 -13.85 -20.63 -21.84
C LEU A 104 -14.71 -21.15 -20.69
N ARG A 105 -15.49 -22.22 -20.93
CA ARG A 105 -16.28 -22.90 -19.91
C ARG A 105 -15.39 -23.51 -18.83
N ASP A 106 -14.36 -24.26 -19.21
CA ASP A 106 -13.44 -24.89 -18.25
C ASP A 106 -12.56 -23.86 -17.53
N ILE A 107 -12.17 -22.77 -18.21
CA ILE A 107 -11.51 -21.60 -17.60
C ILE A 107 -12.44 -20.99 -16.53
N SER A 108 -13.69 -20.70 -16.88
CA SER A 108 -14.68 -20.11 -15.97
C SER A 108 -14.90 -21.01 -14.74
N ALA A 109 -15.06 -22.32 -14.95
CA ALA A 109 -15.23 -23.28 -13.87
C ALA A 109 -14.02 -23.32 -12.92
N CYS A 110 -12.79 -23.34 -13.44
CA CYS A 110 -11.59 -23.29 -12.62
C CYS A 110 -11.46 -21.97 -11.83
N SER A 111 -11.74 -20.83 -12.47
CA SER A 111 -11.71 -19.52 -11.81
C SER A 111 -12.74 -19.43 -10.68
N LEU A 112 -13.97 -19.91 -10.89
CA LEU A 112 -14.99 -19.98 -9.83
C LEU A 112 -14.57 -20.90 -8.68
N LEU A 113 -13.90 -22.02 -8.96
CA LEU A 113 -13.38 -22.92 -7.92
C LEU A 113 -12.29 -22.26 -7.07
N GLY A 114 -11.41 -21.47 -7.71
CA GLY A 114 -10.42 -20.64 -7.03
C GLY A 114 -11.06 -19.54 -6.19
N LEU A 115 -12.00 -18.78 -6.76
CA LEU A 115 -12.71 -17.71 -6.05
C LEU A 115 -13.53 -18.27 -4.89
N ASN A 116 -14.22 -19.40 -5.05
CA ASN A 116 -14.97 -20.03 -3.97
C ASN A 116 -14.05 -20.43 -2.81
N TYR A 117 -12.84 -20.92 -3.11
CA TYR A 117 -11.85 -21.21 -2.07
C TYR A 117 -11.46 -19.94 -1.29
N LEU A 118 -11.09 -18.86 -1.98
CA LEU A 118 -10.70 -17.58 -1.36
C LEU A 118 -11.86 -16.94 -0.59
N HIS A 119 -13.06 -16.91 -1.17
CA HIS A 119 -14.23 -16.27 -0.56
C HIS A 119 -14.72 -17.00 0.69
N ASN A 120 -14.58 -18.33 0.75
CA ASN A 120 -14.86 -19.07 2.00
C ASN A 120 -13.84 -18.77 3.11
N LEU A 121 -12.63 -18.33 2.75
CA LEU A 121 -11.63 -17.80 3.69
C LEU A 121 -11.81 -16.30 3.96
N LYS A 122 -12.86 -15.67 3.44
CA LYS A 122 -13.11 -14.22 3.52
C LYS A 122 -11.99 -13.37 2.89
N VAL A 123 -11.29 -13.91 1.89
CA VAL A 123 -10.27 -13.20 1.12
C VAL A 123 -10.87 -12.74 -0.21
N ILE A 124 -10.74 -11.45 -0.51
CA ILE A 124 -11.08 -10.86 -1.82
C ILE A 124 -9.81 -10.87 -2.68
N HIS A 125 -9.88 -11.30 -3.94
CA HIS A 125 -8.72 -11.37 -4.83
C HIS A 125 -8.27 -9.98 -5.29
N ARG A 126 -9.22 -9.11 -5.66
CA ARG A 126 -9.08 -7.68 -6.04
C ARG A 126 -8.37 -7.39 -7.36
N ASP A 127 -7.65 -8.35 -7.93
CA ASP A 127 -6.97 -8.19 -9.24
C ASP A 127 -7.25 -9.35 -10.22
N ILE A 128 -8.52 -9.71 -10.41
CA ILE A 128 -8.90 -10.74 -11.39
C ILE A 128 -8.83 -10.17 -12.81
N LYS A 129 -7.91 -10.68 -13.61
CA LYS A 129 -7.72 -10.35 -15.04
C LYS A 129 -6.96 -11.47 -15.76
N PRO A 130 -7.00 -11.55 -17.10
CA PRO A 130 -6.28 -12.57 -17.87
C PRO A 130 -4.79 -12.70 -17.57
N ASP A 131 -4.11 -11.62 -17.14
CA ASP A 131 -2.70 -11.64 -16.71
C ASP A 131 -2.47 -12.47 -15.44
N ASN A 132 -3.47 -12.55 -14.57
CA ASN A 132 -3.41 -13.23 -13.28
C ASN A 132 -4.14 -14.58 -13.29
N LEU A 133 -4.59 -15.05 -14.46
CA LEU A 133 -5.17 -16.38 -14.66
C LEU A 133 -4.15 -17.27 -15.37
N PHE A 134 -3.59 -18.23 -14.65
CA PHE A 134 -2.49 -19.06 -15.15
C PHE A 134 -2.95 -20.43 -15.58
N ILE A 135 -2.47 -20.90 -16.72
CA ILE A 135 -2.65 -22.30 -17.13
C ILE A 135 -1.61 -23.14 -16.38
N SER A 136 -2.05 -24.22 -15.74
CA SER A 136 -1.17 -25.22 -15.15
C SER A 136 -0.98 -26.42 -16.08
N GLU A 137 0.16 -27.09 -15.94
CA GLU A 137 0.48 -28.31 -16.69
C GLU A 137 -0.49 -29.46 -16.40
N SER A 138 -1.18 -29.40 -15.26
CA SER A 138 -2.22 -30.36 -14.87
C SER A 138 -3.55 -30.18 -15.61
N GLY A 139 -3.67 -29.19 -16.49
CA GLY A 139 -4.90 -28.89 -17.22
C GLY A 139 -5.94 -28.21 -16.32
N LEU A 140 -5.51 -27.22 -15.55
CA LEU A 140 -6.36 -26.38 -14.69
C LEU A 140 -5.95 -24.92 -14.82
N VAL A 141 -6.87 -23.99 -14.55
CA VAL A 141 -6.54 -22.57 -14.33
C VAL A 141 -6.29 -22.31 -12.84
N LYS A 142 -5.27 -21.51 -12.54
CA LYS A 142 -4.92 -21.03 -11.21
C LYS A 142 -5.02 -19.51 -11.13
N LEU A 143 -5.64 -19.02 -10.06
CA LEU A 143 -5.66 -17.59 -9.71
C LEU A 143 -4.32 -17.20 -9.08
N GLY A 144 -3.62 -16.21 -9.61
CA GLY A 144 -2.36 -15.70 -9.08
C GLY A 144 -2.43 -14.22 -8.67
N ASP A 145 -1.39 -13.74 -7.99
CA ASP A 145 -1.25 -12.32 -7.60
C ASP A 145 -2.39 -11.77 -6.71
N PHE A 146 -2.97 -12.61 -5.83
CA PHE A 146 -4.00 -12.18 -4.88
C PHE A 146 -3.42 -11.64 -3.56
N GLY A 147 -4.14 -10.71 -2.91
CA GLY A 147 -3.99 -10.39 -1.49
C GLY A 147 -2.80 -9.52 -1.04
N LEU A 148 -1.75 -9.30 -1.84
CA LEU A 148 -0.62 -8.41 -1.48
C LEU A 148 -0.69 -7.01 -2.12
N ALA A 149 -1.46 -6.84 -3.19
CA ALA A 149 -1.51 -5.59 -3.95
C ALA A 149 -2.09 -4.42 -3.13
N VAL A 150 -3.13 -4.67 -2.33
CA VAL A 150 -3.86 -3.59 -1.65
C VAL A 150 -3.12 -2.98 -0.47
N GLN A 151 -2.40 -3.76 0.35
CA GLN A 151 -1.63 -3.17 1.45
C GLN A 151 -0.30 -2.56 0.99
N LEU A 152 0.27 -3.06 -0.12
CA LEU A 152 1.42 -2.42 -0.75
C LEU A 152 1.02 -1.12 -1.45
N GLU A 153 -0.20 -1.00 -1.99
CA GLU A 153 -0.77 0.29 -2.42
C GLU A 153 -0.81 1.29 -1.24
N HIS A 154 -1.36 0.90 -0.09
CA HIS A 154 -1.43 1.78 1.09
C HIS A 154 -0.06 2.14 1.70
N SER A 155 0.97 1.30 1.50
CA SER A 155 2.31 1.51 2.08
C SER A 155 3.29 2.22 1.13
N CYS A 156 3.08 2.11 -0.19
CA CYS A 156 3.96 2.66 -1.22
C CYS A 156 3.40 3.90 -1.94
N SER A 157 2.15 4.31 -1.71
CA SER A 157 1.50 5.48 -2.33
C SER A 157 2.01 6.84 -1.78
N LYS A 158 3.33 7.07 -1.87
CA LYS A 158 3.93 8.40 -1.74
C LYS A 158 4.50 8.96 -3.03
N ARG A 159 4.47 8.23 -4.16
CA ARG A 159 4.93 8.75 -5.46
C ARG A 159 4.19 8.08 -6.60
N ASP A 160 3.76 8.90 -7.55
CA ASP A 160 3.51 8.61 -8.96
C ASP A 160 3.44 7.13 -9.35
N THR A 161 2.25 6.65 -9.68
CA THR A 161 2.09 5.75 -10.82
C THR A 161 0.61 5.67 -11.20
N THR A 162 0.34 6.13 -12.41
CA THR A 162 -0.79 5.78 -13.27
C THR A 162 -0.94 4.24 -13.32
N CYS A 163 -1.57 3.62 -12.32
CA CYS A 163 -1.69 2.17 -12.23
C CYS A 163 -2.85 1.67 -13.10
N GLY A 164 -2.50 1.04 -14.23
CA GLY A 164 -3.41 0.63 -15.29
C GLY A 164 -4.29 -0.59 -15.03
N THR A 165 -5.06 -0.66 -13.94
CA THR A 165 -6.10 -1.71 -13.78
C THR A 165 -7.49 -1.16 -13.45
N SER A 166 -7.84 0.04 -13.90
CA SER A 166 -9.22 0.53 -13.81
C SER A 166 -10.20 -0.30 -14.68
N LEU A 167 -9.73 -0.96 -15.74
CA LEU A 167 -10.60 -1.60 -16.74
C LEU A 167 -11.43 -2.79 -16.22
N TYR A 168 -11.06 -3.40 -15.10
CA TYR A 168 -11.73 -4.59 -14.55
C TYR A 168 -12.48 -4.32 -13.24
N MET A 169 -12.44 -3.08 -12.75
CA MET A 169 -13.03 -2.72 -11.45
C MET A 169 -14.55 -2.73 -11.51
N ALA A 170 -15.16 -3.24 -10.44
CA ALA A 170 -16.60 -3.25 -10.25
C ALA A 170 -17.11 -1.84 -9.84
N PRO A 171 -18.39 -1.51 -10.05
CA PRO A 171 -18.96 -0.21 -9.67
C PRO A 171 -18.68 0.16 -8.21
N GLU A 172 -18.93 -0.75 -7.28
CA GLU A 172 -18.78 -0.52 -5.83
C GLU A 172 -17.32 -0.28 -5.41
N VAL A 173 -16.35 -0.76 -6.19
CA VAL A 173 -14.92 -0.52 -5.93
C VAL A 173 -14.58 0.94 -6.14
N TYR A 174 -15.20 1.60 -7.12
CA TYR A 174 -15.06 3.05 -7.30
C TYR A 174 -15.72 3.84 -6.16
N GLU A 175 -16.68 3.24 -5.44
CA GLU A 175 -17.40 3.81 -4.30
C GLU A 175 -16.72 3.57 -2.95
N GLY A 176 -15.52 2.96 -2.95
CA GLY A 176 -14.66 2.84 -1.77
C GLY A 176 -14.78 1.51 -1.03
N GLY A 177 -15.58 0.56 -1.54
CA GLY A 177 -15.77 -0.76 -0.91
C GLY A 177 -15.62 -1.91 -1.89
N ALA A 178 -14.48 -2.61 -1.85
CA ALA A 178 -14.36 -3.90 -2.54
C ALA A 178 -15.04 -5.00 -1.70
N GLU A 179 -15.88 -5.81 -2.34
CA GLU A 179 -16.56 -6.95 -1.77
C GLU A 179 -16.11 -8.26 -2.40
N LEU A 180 -16.50 -9.40 -1.82
CA LEU A 180 -16.25 -10.71 -2.42
C LEU A 180 -16.84 -10.77 -3.85
N LYS A 181 -18.03 -10.19 -4.07
CA LYS A 181 -18.68 -10.15 -5.37
C LYS A 181 -18.03 -9.15 -6.35
N SER A 182 -17.08 -8.32 -5.93
CA SER A 182 -16.29 -7.50 -6.86
C SER A 182 -15.42 -8.36 -7.77
N ASP A 183 -14.87 -9.47 -7.24
CA ASP A 183 -14.10 -10.43 -8.05
C ASP A 183 -14.95 -11.09 -9.16
N VAL A 184 -16.26 -11.23 -8.93
CA VAL A 184 -17.20 -11.78 -9.91
C VAL A 184 -17.37 -10.84 -11.09
N TRP A 185 -17.46 -9.52 -10.85
CA TRP A 185 -17.50 -8.52 -11.92
C TRP A 185 -16.21 -8.56 -12.76
N SER A 186 -15.06 -8.54 -12.09
CA SER A 186 -13.76 -8.60 -12.76
C SER A 186 -13.59 -9.88 -13.59
N LEU A 187 -14.11 -11.02 -13.12
CA LEU A 187 -14.20 -12.25 -13.91
C LEU A 187 -15.08 -12.09 -15.15
N GLY A 188 -16.24 -11.42 -15.04
CA GLY A 188 -17.13 -11.13 -16.17
C GLY A 188 -16.42 -10.34 -17.28
N ILE A 189 -15.71 -9.25 -16.91
CA ILE A 189 -14.91 -8.46 -17.86
C ILE A 189 -13.79 -9.29 -18.47
N SER A 190 -13.09 -10.09 -17.66
CA SER A 190 -12.03 -10.98 -18.12
C SER A 190 -12.53 -11.99 -19.17
N LEU A 191 -13.74 -12.52 -19.00
CA LEU A 191 -14.32 -13.48 -19.93
C LEU A 191 -14.71 -12.84 -21.27
N ILE A 192 -15.19 -11.59 -21.26
CA ILE A 192 -15.39 -10.83 -22.50
C ILE A 192 -14.07 -10.66 -23.23
N GLU A 193 -13.01 -10.27 -22.52
CA GLU A 193 -11.69 -10.10 -23.12
C GLU A 193 -11.12 -11.41 -23.69
N LEU A 194 -11.24 -12.52 -22.96
CA LEU A 194 -10.78 -13.84 -23.41
C LEU A 194 -11.56 -14.32 -24.65
N ALA A 195 -12.86 -14.04 -24.69
CA ALA A 195 -13.73 -14.38 -25.81
C ALA A 195 -13.44 -13.52 -27.06
N GLU A 196 -13.32 -12.20 -26.88
CA GLU A 196 -13.32 -11.23 -27.98
C GLU A 196 -11.93 -10.70 -28.33
N ARG A 197 -10.93 -11.00 -27.50
CA ARG A 197 -9.51 -10.57 -27.59
C ARG A 197 -9.33 -9.06 -27.47
N LYS A 198 -10.33 -8.37 -26.94
CA LYS A 198 -10.31 -6.94 -26.68
C LYS A 198 -11.10 -6.68 -25.41
N ASN A 199 -10.48 -6.02 -24.45
CA ASN A 199 -11.19 -5.54 -23.27
C ASN A 199 -12.30 -4.57 -23.71
N PRO A 200 -13.53 -4.67 -23.18
CA PRO A 200 -14.64 -3.79 -23.57
C PRO A 200 -14.33 -2.30 -23.35
N TYR A 201 -13.35 -2.00 -22.49
CA TYR A 201 -12.97 -0.64 -22.16
C TYR A 201 -11.57 -0.21 -22.64
N ALA A 202 -10.88 -1.01 -23.45
CA ALA A 202 -9.49 -0.77 -23.88
C ALA A 202 -9.24 0.60 -24.56
N GLU A 203 -10.26 1.20 -25.18
CA GLU A 203 -10.15 2.46 -25.93
C GLU A 203 -10.56 3.69 -25.11
N TYR A 204 -10.94 3.51 -23.85
CA TYR A 204 -11.41 4.59 -22.97
C TYR A 204 -10.35 5.02 -21.97
N THR A 205 -10.35 6.30 -21.61
CA THR A 205 -9.54 6.83 -20.49
C THR A 205 -10.11 6.35 -19.15
N SER A 206 -9.32 6.38 -18.07
CA SER A 206 -9.79 5.92 -16.74
C SER A 206 -11.08 6.60 -16.28
N ALA A 207 -11.26 7.89 -16.55
CA ALA A 207 -12.50 8.62 -16.22
C ALA A 207 -13.68 8.14 -17.09
N GLN A 208 -13.46 7.86 -18.37
CA GLN A 208 -14.48 7.33 -19.26
C GLN A 208 -14.88 5.89 -18.89
N VAL A 209 -13.92 5.07 -18.45
CA VAL A 209 -14.17 3.71 -17.93
C VAL A 209 -15.05 3.80 -16.69
N MET A 210 -14.67 4.61 -15.70
CA MET A 210 -15.43 4.83 -14.47
C MET A 210 -16.86 5.26 -14.77
N ASN A 211 -17.05 6.30 -15.59
CA ASN A 211 -18.38 6.78 -15.99
C ASN A 211 -19.20 5.68 -16.69
N ARG A 212 -18.58 4.85 -17.55
CA ARG A 212 -19.30 3.74 -18.20
C ARG A 212 -19.70 2.66 -17.22
N VAL A 213 -18.80 2.26 -16.33
CA VAL A 213 -19.07 1.24 -15.31
C VAL A 213 -20.19 1.70 -14.36
N ILE A 214 -20.16 2.95 -13.90
CA ILE A 214 -21.14 3.49 -12.95
C ILE A 214 -22.46 3.85 -13.66
N ASN A 215 -22.43 4.57 -14.79
CA ASN A 215 -23.61 5.22 -15.36
C ASN A 215 -24.16 4.61 -16.65
N LYS A 216 -23.44 3.71 -17.34
CA LYS A 216 -23.90 3.09 -18.61
C LYS A 216 -24.21 1.61 -18.46
N GLU A 217 -24.99 1.04 -19.38
CA GLU A 217 -25.28 -0.39 -19.36
C GLU A 217 -24.00 -1.24 -19.33
N PRO A 218 -23.96 -2.33 -18.54
CA PRO A 218 -22.83 -3.23 -18.52
C PRO A 218 -22.53 -3.81 -19.91
N PRO A 219 -21.25 -4.07 -20.23
CA PRO A 219 -20.89 -4.63 -21.51
C PRO A 219 -21.41 -6.06 -21.62
N SER A 220 -21.79 -6.46 -22.82
CA SER A 220 -22.15 -7.83 -23.15
C SER A 220 -21.21 -8.38 -24.22
N LEU A 221 -21.19 -9.71 -24.38
CA LEU A 221 -20.55 -10.32 -25.54
C LEU A 221 -21.24 -9.79 -26.82
N SER A 222 -20.45 -9.29 -27.76
CA SER A 222 -20.89 -8.62 -28.99
C SER A 222 -21.13 -9.59 -30.14
N SER A 223 -20.52 -10.78 -30.09
CA SER A 223 -20.60 -11.77 -31.17
C SER A 223 -21.76 -12.75 -31.02
N SER A 224 -22.56 -12.92 -32.09
CA SER A 224 -23.64 -13.92 -32.17
C SER A 224 -23.16 -15.38 -32.19
N LYS A 225 -21.85 -15.63 -32.19
CA LYS A 225 -21.27 -16.98 -32.19
C LYS A 225 -21.31 -17.67 -30.83
N TRP A 226 -21.53 -16.92 -29.75
CA TRP A 226 -21.55 -17.42 -28.38
C TRP A 226 -22.93 -17.94 -28.00
N SER A 227 -22.97 -19.03 -27.24
CA SER A 227 -24.26 -19.59 -26.79
C SER A 227 -25.01 -18.63 -25.86
N ALA A 228 -26.34 -18.73 -25.87
CA ALA A 228 -27.18 -17.96 -24.94
C ALA A 228 -26.82 -18.23 -23.47
N ALA A 229 -26.36 -19.45 -23.15
CA ALA A 229 -25.92 -19.80 -21.80
C ALA A 229 -24.63 -19.06 -21.41
N PHE A 230 -23.68 -18.89 -22.33
CA PHE A 230 -22.46 -18.13 -22.03
C PHE A 230 -22.75 -16.63 -21.88
N VAL A 231 -23.60 -16.09 -22.76
CA VAL A 231 -24.02 -14.68 -22.68
C VAL A 231 -24.75 -14.40 -21.35
N ASP A 232 -25.70 -15.26 -20.95
CA ASP A 232 -26.41 -15.13 -19.68
C ASP A 232 -25.45 -15.25 -18.48
N PHE A 233 -24.50 -16.20 -18.52
CA PHE A 233 -23.49 -16.34 -17.47
C PHE A 233 -22.69 -15.05 -17.26
N VAL A 234 -22.19 -14.43 -18.34
CA VAL A 234 -21.48 -13.14 -18.27
C VAL A 234 -22.40 -12.03 -17.75
N ALA A 235 -23.66 -12.00 -18.16
CA ALA A 235 -24.63 -11.03 -17.65
C ALA A 235 -24.88 -11.17 -16.14
N LYS A 236 -24.91 -12.40 -15.59
CA LYS A 236 -25.00 -12.64 -14.14
C LYS A 236 -23.76 -12.18 -13.37
N CYS A 237 -22.59 -12.17 -14.02
CA CYS A 237 -21.37 -11.60 -13.45
C CYS A 237 -21.40 -10.07 -13.43
N LEU A 238 -21.99 -9.44 -14.46
CA LEU A 238 -21.94 -8.00 -14.71
C LEU A 238 -23.24 -7.27 -14.29
N VAL A 239 -23.82 -7.70 -13.17
CA VAL A 239 -24.90 -6.95 -12.50
C VAL A 239 -24.28 -5.83 -11.67
N LYS A 240 -24.73 -4.58 -11.85
CA LYS A 240 -24.15 -3.43 -11.15
C LYS A 240 -24.35 -3.50 -9.65
N ASP A 241 -25.60 -3.64 -9.22
CA ASP A 241 -25.95 -3.83 -7.83
C ASP A 241 -25.27 -5.10 -7.28
N VAL A 242 -24.43 -4.91 -6.27
CA VAL A 242 -23.62 -5.98 -5.66
C VAL A 242 -24.49 -6.98 -4.91
N GLU A 243 -25.62 -6.57 -4.35
CA GLU A 243 -26.53 -7.47 -3.63
C GLU A 243 -27.25 -8.40 -4.60
N GLU A 244 -27.67 -7.88 -5.76
CA GLU A 244 -28.30 -8.64 -6.83
C GLU A 244 -27.30 -9.45 -7.68
N ARG A 245 -26.03 -9.04 -7.71
CA ARG A 245 -24.97 -9.77 -8.40
C ARG A 245 -24.83 -11.17 -7.83
N TRP A 246 -24.76 -12.17 -8.73
CA TRP A 246 -24.66 -13.56 -8.30
C TRP A 246 -23.35 -13.82 -7.56
N SER A 247 -23.44 -14.49 -6.43
CA SER A 247 -22.27 -15.02 -5.72
C SER A 247 -21.60 -16.14 -6.52
N VAL A 248 -20.34 -16.41 -6.21
CA VAL A 248 -19.60 -17.54 -6.81
C VAL A 248 -20.34 -18.88 -6.65
N LYS A 249 -21.00 -19.10 -5.50
CA LYS A 249 -21.78 -20.33 -5.26
C LYS A 249 -22.97 -20.43 -6.22
N GLN A 250 -23.67 -19.33 -6.48
CA GLN A 250 -24.77 -19.30 -7.45
C GLN A 250 -24.25 -19.52 -8.88
N LEU A 251 -23.13 -18.88 -9.25
CA LEU A 251 -22.54 -19.01 -10.57
C LEU A 251 -22.03 -20.43 -10.86
N MET A 252 -21.53 -21.16 -9.85
CA MET A 252 -21.12 -22.56 -10.01
C MET A 252 -22.29 -23.49 -10.37
N GLU A 253 -23.53 -23.11 -10.06
CA GLU A 253 -24.74 -23.84 -10.43
C GLU A 253 -25.35 -23.40 -11.77
N HIS A 254 -24.75 -22.38 -12.41
CA HIS A 254 -25.24 -21.86 -13.68
C HIS A 254 -25.10 -22.89 -14.81
N PRO A 255 -26.09 -23.05 -15.71
CA PRO A 255 -26.07 -24.07 -16.78
C PRO A 255 -24.83 -24.03 -17.67
N PHE A 256 -24.23 -22.86 -17.84
CA PHE A 256 -22.99 -22.72 -18.62
C PHE A 256 -21.82 -23.51 -18.02
N VAL A 257 -21.64 -23.54 -16.69
CA VAL A 257 -20.44 -24.08 -16.03
C VAL A 257 -20.69 -25.29 -15.14
N LYS A 258 -21.93 -25.56 -14.73
CA LYS A 258 -22.27 -26.58 -13.72
C LYS A 258 -21.62 -27.95 -14.01
N ASP A 259 -21.85 -28.48 -15.21
CA ASP A 259 -21.29 -29.79 -15.61
C ASP A 259 -19.75 -29.77 -15.63
N ALA A 260 -19.14 -28.65 -16.01
CA ALA A 260 -17.68 -28.49 -16.01
C ALA A 260 -17.13 -28.44 -14.57
N VAL A 261 -17.80 -27.72 -13.67
CA VAL A 261 -17.45 -27.66 -12.25
C VAL A 261 -17.49 -29.06 -11.62
N GLU A 262 -18.58 -29.81 -11.83
CA GLU A 262 -18.73 -31.17 -11.30
C GLU A 262 -17.68 -32.12 -11.87
N ARG A 263 -17.49 -32.09 -13.21
CA ARG A 263 -16.47 -32.88 -13.91
C ARG A 263 -15.07 -32.60 -13.38
N ILE A 264 -14.66 -31.34 -13.29
CA ILE A 264 -13.30 -30.94 -12.88
C ILE A 264 -13.05 -31.28 -11.41
N LYS A 265 -14.06 -31.14 -10.54
CA LYS A 265 -13.96 -31.60 -9.14
C LYS A 265 -13.76 -33.11 -9.05
N SER A 266 -14.54 -33.89 -9.82
CA SER A 266 -14.49 -35.36 -9.78
C SER A 266 -13.24 -35.95 -10.41
N VAL A 267 -12.85 -35.47 -11.59
CA VAL A 267 -11.74 -36.03 -12.38
C VAL A 267 -10.39 -35.48 -11.89
N GLY A 268 -10.40 -34.27 -11.35
CA GLY A 268 -9.20 -33.62 -10.84
C GLY A 268 -8.55 -32.65 -11.82
N ASN A 269 -8.87 -32.73 -13.11
CA ASN A 269 -8.39 -31.87 -14.20
C ASN A 269 -9.49 -31.55 -15.24
N ALA A 270 -9.18 -30.67 -16.20
CA ALA A 270 -9.95 -30.46 -17.40
C ALA A 270 -9.17 -30.96 -18.63
N ALA A 271 -9.68 -31.99 -19.32
CA ALA A 271 -8.99 -32.58 -20.47
C ALA A 271 -8.70 -31.56 -21.59
N ILE A 272 -9.64 -30.65 -21.85
CA ILE A 272 -9.48 -29.60 -22.87
C ILE A 272 -8.37 -28.62 -22.48
N LEU A 273 -8.30 -28.21 -21.20
CA LEU A 273 -7.22 -27.35 -20.73
C LEU A 273 -5.88 -28.08 -20.67
N LEU A 274 -5.87 -29.40 -20.49
CA LEU A 274 -4.66 -30.21 -20.59
C LEU A 274 -4.12 -30.22 -22.02
N GLU A 275 -5.00 -30.32 -23.02
CA GLU A 275 -4.60 -30.16 -24.42
C GLU A 275 -4.08 -28.75 -24.71
N LEU A 276 -4.71 -27.73 -24.13
CA LEU A 276 -4.27 -26.34 -24.21
C LEU A 276 -2.85 -26.16 -23.62
N ALA A 277 -2.61 -26.71 -22.42
CA ALA A 277 -1.31 -26.70 -21.76
C ALA A 277 -0.23 -27.38 -22.61
N LYS A 278 -0.54 -28.53 -23.23
CA LYS A 278 0.37 -29.24 -24.16
C LYS A 278 0.71 -28.41 -25.38
N LYS A 279 -0.26 -27.68 -25.97
CA LYS A 279 0.00 -26.77 -27.11
C LYS A 279 0.99 -25.67 -26.73
N VAL A 280 0.86 -25.10 -25.53
CA VAL A 280 1.79 -24.08 -25.02
C VAL A 280 3.19 -24.65 -24.76
N GLY A 281 3.27 -25.85 -24.16
CA GLY A 281 4.54 -26.54 -23.90
C GLY A 281 5.30 -26.87 -25.19
N ASN A 282 4.59 -27.38 -26.20
CA ASN A 282 5.20 -27.71 -27.51
C ASN A 282 5.70 -26.47 -28.25
N ALA A 283 4.97 -25.35 -28.20
CA ALA A 283 5.39 -24.08 -28.82
C ALA A 283 6.70 -23.54 -28.21
N ARG A 284 6.89 -23.68 -26.89
CA ARG A 284 8.14 -23.28 -26.21
C ARG A 284 9.32 -24.22 -26.55
N ALA A 285 9.08 -25.52 -26.73
CA ALA A 285 10.11 -26.47 -27.14
C ALA A 285 10.63 -26.20 -28.57
N THR A 286 9.79 -25.68 -29.47
CA THR A 286 10.20 -25.25 -30.81
C THR A 286 10.93 -23.91 -30.83
N GLU A 287 10.63 -22.99 -29.91
CA GLU A 287 11.33 -21.70 -29.77
C GLU A 287 12.70 -21.83 -29.10
N ALA A 288 12.92 -22.87 -28.28
CA ALA A 288 14.22 -23.16 -27.66
C ALA A 288 15.33 -23.56 -28.67
N GLY A 289 15.00 -23.70 -29.96
CA GLY A 289 15.96 -23.98 -31.05
C GLY A 289 16.45 -22.74 -31.82
N SER A 290 15.97 -21.53 -31.51
CA SER A 290 16.46 -20.30 -32.15
C SER A 290 16.48 -19.13 -31.17
N GLU A 291 17.67 -18.80 -30.67
CA GLU A 291 17.88 -17.59 -29.86
C GLU A 291 17.67 -16.30 -30.67
N SER A 292 17.23 -15.27 -29.94
CA SER A 292 16.95 -13.87 -30.31
C SER A 292 15.52 -13.57 -30.74
N MET A 293 14.65 -13.31 -29.76
CA MET A 293 13.39 -12.59 -30.00
C MET A 293 13.59 -11.11 -29.68
N ASN A 294 13.59 -10.31 -30.76
CA ASN A 294 13.48 -8.86 -30.74
C ASN A 294 12.26 -8.41 -29.94
N LEU A 295 12.47 -7.57 -28.93
CA LEU A 295 11.41 -6.75 -28.35
C LEU A 295 10.91 -5.75 -29.42
N MET A 296 9.59 -5.69 -29.62
CA MET A 296 8.99 -4.51 -30.26
C MET A 296 8.96 -3.34 -29.26
N PRO A 297 9.26 -2.11 -29.69
CA PRO A 297 9.26 -0.95 -28.81
C PRO A 297 7.83 -0.52 -28.48
N MET A 298 7.58 -0.24 -27.19
CA MET A 298 6.46 0.58 -26.74
C MET A 298 6.58 1.98 -27.37
N THR A 299 5.50 2.42 -28.00
CA THR A 299 5.38 3.69 -28.70
C THR A 299 5.65 4.86 -27.76
N ARG A 300 6.67 5.66 -28.06
CA ARG A 300 6.87 6.99 -27.46
C ARG A 300 5.69 7.88 -27.84
N ILE A 301 4.96 8.40 -26.87
CA ILE A 301 4.12 9.59 -27.08
C ILE A 301 5.09 10.76 -27.25
N GLY A 302 5.36 11.10 -28.51
CA GLY A 302 6.10 12.29 -28.88
C GLY A 302 5.23 13.53 -28.72
N ASN A 303 5.88 14.61 -28.27
CA ASN A 303 5.39 15.99 -28.37
C ASN A 303 4.65 16.24 -29.69
N LEU A 304 3.47 16.85 -29.61
CA LEU A 304 2.77 17.45 -30.73
C LEU A 304 2.58 18.94 -30.43
N ASN A 305 3.61 19.72 -30.79
CA ASN A 305 3.47 21.11 -31.18
C ASN A 305 3.48 21.14 -32.72
N GLU A 306 2.50 21.84 -33.30
CA GLU A 306 2.39 22.26 -34.72
C GLU A 306 2.15 21.11 -35.72
N VAL A 307 1.16 21.10 -36.62
CA VAL A 307 0.55 22.15 -37.46
C VAL A 307 -0.86 21.67 -37.84
N MET A 308 -1.87 22.55 -37.82
CA MET A 308 -2.82 22.77 -38.92
C MET A 308 -3.55 24.09 -38.65
N GLN A 309 -3.00 25.16 -39.24
CA GLN A 309 -3.77 26.34 -39.62
C GLN A 309 -4.59 25.99 -40.86
N SER A 310 -5.83 26.49 -40.86
CA SER A 310 -6.74 26.84 -41.97
C SER A 310 -8.07 26.11 -41.88
N ASP A 311 -9.05 26.76 -41.26
CA ASP A 311 -10.22 27.30 -41.97
C ASP A 311 -11.11 28.03 -40.95
N GLU A 312 -11.00 29.35 -40.96
CA GLU A 312 -12.04 30.24 -40.45
C GLU A 312 -13.24 30.15 -41.41
N GLU A 313 -14.41 29.80 -40.90
CA GLU A 313 -15.65 30.42 -41.37
C GLU A 313 -16.70 30.40 -40.25
N GLU A 314 -17.22 31.60 -39.98
CA GLU A 314 -18.19 31.94 -38.95
C GLU A 314 -19.42 31.03 -38.93
N LYS A 315 -19.92 30.73 -37.74
CA LYS A 315 -21.32 31.01 -37.38
C LYS A 315 -21.44 31.35 -35.89
N ALA A 316 -21.61 32.64 -35.65
CA ALA A 316 -22.17 33.17 -34.41
C ALA A 316 -23.54 32.54 -34.13
N GLY A 317 -23.73 31.99 -32.93
CA GLY A 317 -25.04 31.58 -32.43
C GLY A 317 -25.03 30.46 -31.40
N ASN A 318 -24.62 30.76 -30.15
CA ASN A 318 -25.31 30.38 -28.89
C ASN A 318 -24.38 30.55 -27.68
N SER A 319 -24.04 31.79 -27.33
CA SER A 319 -23.46 32.13 -26.02
C SER A 319 -24.50 32.14 -24.87
N GLY A 320 -25.77 31.79 -25.17
CA GLY A 320 -26.88 31.78 -24.21
C GLY A 320 -27.18 30.43 -23.54
N GLU A 321 -26.71 29.30 -24.08
CA GLU A 321 -27.01 27.97 -23.53
C GLU A 321 -25.93 27.43 -22.59
N ALA A 322 -24.64 27.71 -22.85
CA ALA A 322 -23.55 27.28 -21.98
C ALA A 322 -23.58 27.97 -20.60
N ASN A 323 -24.02 29.24 -20.53
CA ASN A 323 -24.21 29.95 -19.26
C ASN A 323 -25.49 29.53 -18.52
N LYS A 324 -26.42 28.80 -19.15
CA LYS A 324 -27.65 28.31 -18.51
C LYS A 324 -27.46 26.99 -17.76
N LEU A 325 -26.46 26.20 -18.13
CA LEU A 325 -26.15 24.91 -17.50
C LEU A 325 -25.37 25.06 -16.18
N LEU A 326 -24.61 26.14 -16.02
CA LEU A 326 -23.73 26.40 -14.87
C LEU A 326 -24.44 26.94 -13.60
N ASP A 327 -25.72 27.33 -13.71
CA ASP A 327 -26.55 27.83 -12.59
C ASP A 327 -27.53 26.76 -12.06
N ARG A 328 -27.36 25.49 -12.47
CA ARG A 328 -28.20 24.40 -11.97
C ARG A 328 -27.97 24.15 -10.48
N VAL A 329 -29.03 24.31 -9.71
CA VAL A 329 -29.07 24.04 -8.28
C VAL A 329 -29.76 22.70 -8.06
N MET A 330 -29.02 21.72 -7.56
CA MET A 330 -29.58 20.49 -7.01
C MET A 330 -29.98 20.74 -5.56
N VAL A 331 -31.24 20.47 -5.24
CA VAL A 331 -31.76 20.62 -3.88
C VAL A 331 -32.11 19.25 -3.32
N ILE A 332 -31.37 18.81 -2.30
CA ILE A 332 -31.57 17.55 -1.59
C ILE A 332 -32.54 17.81 -0.43
N ARG A 333 -33.71 17.16 -0.43
CA ARG A 333 -34.75 17.31 0.60
C ARG A 333 -34.96 16.04 1.41
N SER A 334 -34.53 14.91 0.88
CA SER A 334 -34.78 13.59 1.44
C SER A 334 -33.60 12.66 1.21
N ASP A 335 -33.65 11.51 1.88
CA ASP A 335 -32.66 10.43 1.77
C ASP A 335 -32.57 9.90 0.33
N ASP A 336 -33.71 9.80 -0.38
CA ASP A 336 -33.77 9.36 -1.78
C ASP A 336 -33.07 10.36 -2.73
N ASP A 337 -33.20 11.67 -2.49
CA ASP A 337 -32.54 12.71 -3.29
C ASP A 337 -31.00 12.66 -3.16
N LEU A 338 -30.49 12.08 -2.06
CA LEU A 338 -29.05 11.87 -1.86
C LEU A 338 -28.50 10.79 -2.82
N MET A 339 -29.35 9.83 -3.20
CA MET A 339 -29.00 8.69 -4.07
C MET A 339 -29.16 9.01 -5.55
N GLU A 340 -30.00 9.98 -5.92
CA GLU A 340 -30.24 10.45 -7.29
C GLU A 340 -29.47 11.76 -7.60
N MET A 341 -28.14 11.70 -7.65
CA MET A 341 -27.31 12.90 -7.84
C MET A 341 -27.29 13.46 -9.27
N ASP A 342 -27.51 14.77 -9.43
CA ASP A 342 -27.30 15.49 -10.70
C ASP A 342 -25.81 15.84 -10.86
N GLU A 343 -25.10 15.08 -11.68
CA GLU A 343 -23.66 15.26 -11.96
C GLU A 343 -23.32 16.59 -12.65
N GLU A 344 -24.31 17.29 -13.23
CA GLU A 344 -24.11 18.58 -13.89
C GLU A 344 -24.38 19.79 -12.98
N ALA A 345 -24.85 19.58 -11.74
CA ALA A 345 -25.24 20.66 -10.85
C ALA A 345 -24.04 21.51 -10.37
N GLY A 346 -24.09 22.81 -10.70
CA GLY A 346 -23.10 23.78 -10.24
C GLY A 346 -23.24 24.18 -8.76
N ARG A 347 -24.39 23.90 -8.15
CA ARG A 347 -24.63 24.12 -6.72
C ARG A 347 -25.45 22.97 -6.13
N VAL A 348 -25.02 22.47 -4.98
CA VAL A 348 -25.75 21.46 -4.20
C VAL A 348 -26.20 22.12 -2.90
N GLU A 349 -27.50 22.03 -2.62
CA GLU A 349 -28.13 22.54 -1.40
C GLU A 349 -28.89 21.44 -0.67
N VAL A 350 -28.41 21.02 0.49
CA VAL A 350 -29.11 20.07 1.37
C VAL A 350 -30.00 20.86 2.32
N MET A 351 -31.30 20.61 2.28
CA MET A 351 -32.27 21.29 3.14
C MET A 351 -32.15 20.82 4.59
N ASN A 352 -32.48 21.71 5.53
CA ASN A 352 -32.41 21.43 6.97
C ASN A 352 -33.12 20.12 7.34
N GLY A 353 -32.48 19.29 8.16
CA GLY A 353 -33.02 18.04 8.67
C GLY A 353 -33.01 16.86 7.68
N ALA A 354 -32.46 17.02 6.47
CA ALA A 354 -32.42 15.96 5.46
C ALA A 354 -31.26 14.96 5.68
N CYS A 355 -31.39 13.76 5.11
CA CYS A 355 -30.32 12.76 5.01
C CYS A 355 -29.87 12.20 6.37
N ASN A 356 -30.81 11.89 7.26
CA ASN A 356 -30.55 11.45 8.64
C ASN A 356 -30.90 9.99 8.92
N ASP A 357 -31.13 9.18 7.88
CA ASP A 357 -31.21 7.73 8.07
C ASP A 357 -29.90 7.22 8.70
N ARG A 358 -30.03 6.29 9.65
CA ARG A 358 -28.89 5.66 10.34
C ARG A 358 -28.07 4.79 9.41
N ASP A 359 -28.69 4.29 8.35
CA ASP A 359 -28.02 3.46 7.35
C ASP A 359 -27.19 4.33 6.37
N ILE A 360 -27.43 5.64 6.32
CA ILE A 360 -26.63 6.59 5.54
C ILE A 360 -25.41 7.03 6.37
N THR A 361 -24.37 6.20 6.33
CA THR A 361 -23.11 6.46 7.04
C THR A 361 -22.02 7.12 6.18
N PHE A 362 -22.26 7.26 4.89
CA PHE A 362 -21.30 7.80 3.92
C PHE A 362 -21.99 8.69 2.89
N TRP A 363 -21.31 9.75 2.45
CA TRP A 363 -21.80 10.62 1.38
C TRP A 363 -20.68 10.88 0.36
N LYS A 364 -20.90 10.43 -0.87
CA LYS A 364 -19.91 10.50 -1.94
C LYS A 364 -20.19 11.66 -2.90
N LEU A 365 -19.32 12.67 -2.91
CA LEU A 365 -19.41 13.82 -3.82
C LEU A 365 -18.41 13.74 -5.00
N SER A 366 -17.58 12.70 -5.09
CA SER A 366 -16.46 12.64 -6.04
C SER A 366 -16.85 12.62 -7.53
N CYS A 367 -18.15 12.73 -7.86
CA CYS A 367 -18.67 12.71 -9.22
C CYS A 367 -19.09 14.11 -9.73
N GLN A 368 -19.08 15.17 -8.90
CA GLN A 368 -19.50 16.53 -9.29
C GLN A 368 -18.35 17.48 -9.64
N LEU A 369 -17.64 17.22 -10.75
CA LEU A 369 -16.51 18.08 -11.20
C LEU A 369 -16.90 19.53 -11.51
N THR A 370 -18.20 19.81 -11.74
CA THR A 370 -18.75 21.13 -12.03
C THR A 370 -19.19 21.91 -10.78
N LEU A 371 -19.13 21.29 -9.60
CA LEU A 371 -19.65 21.88 -8.35
C LEU A 371 -18.88 23.15 -7.97
N LYS A 372 -19.59 24.26 -7.84
CA LYS A 372 -19.06 25.55 -7.37
C LYS A 372 -19.39 25.82 -5.91
N GLN A 373 -20.56 25.40 -5.46
CA GLN A 373 -21.03 25.69 -4.10
C GLN A 373 -21.67 24.47 -3.48
N LEU A 374 -21.16 24.09 -2.31
CA LEU A 374 -21.79 23.10 -1.44
C LEU A 374 -22.39 23.81 -0.24
N VAL A 375 -23.71 23.70 -0.07
CA VAL A 375 -24.44 24.26 1.06
C VAL A 375 -25.20 23.14 1.73
N VAL A 376 -24.83 22.80 2.97
CA VAL A 376 -25.54 21.85 3.81
C VAL A 376 -26.26 22.63 4.90
N GLY A 377 -27.58 22.47 4.97
CA GLY A 377 -28.43 23.07 6.00
C GLY A 377 -28.13 22.53 7.41
N ASP A 378 -28.92 22.97 8.38
CA ASP A 378 -28.80 22.55 9.78
C ASP A 378 -29.38 21.15 10.00
N GLU A 379 -28.78 20.42 10.95
CA GLU A 379 -29.23 19.10 11.40
C GLU A 379 -29.31 18.06 10.26
N CYS A 380 -28.39 18.11 9.30
CA CYS A 380 -28.34 17.19 8.16
C CYS A 380 -27.21 16.15 8.31
N LEU A 381 -27.34 14.99 7.64
CA LEU A 381 -26.25 14.02 7.51
C LEU A 381 -25.64 13.59 8.85
N GLN A 382 -26.47 13.49 9.90
CA GLN A 382 -25.98 13.34 11.28
C GLN A 382 -25.21 12.04 11.50
N HIS A 383 -25.56 10.96 10.79
CA HIS A 383 -24.92 9.65 10.89
C HIS A 383 -23.78 9.44 9.90
N VAL A 384 -23.55 10.39 8.99
CA VAL A 384 -22.46 10.32 8.03
C VAL A 384 -21.13 10.54 8.75
N LYS A 385 -20.19 9.63 8.52
CA LYS A 385 -18.88 9.64 9.18
C LYS A 385 -17.84 10.42 8.39
N GLU A 386 -18.01 10.54 7.08
CA GLU A 386 -16.97 11.07 6.21
C GLU A 386 -17.52 12.11 5.23
N LEU A 387 -16.81 13.23 5.11
CA LEU A 387 -16.96 14.18 4.02
C LEU A 387 -15.58 14.49 3.42
N LYS A 388 -15.33 13.98 2.21
CA LYS A 388 -14.11 14.26 1.44
C LYS A 388 -14.41 15.04 0.18
N LEU A 389 -13.75 16.18 0.02
CA LEU A 389 -13.81 17.06 -1.14
C LEU A 389 -12.42 17.12 -1.78
N GLU A 390 -12.17 16.26 -2.77
CA GLU A 390 -10.86 16.13 -3.42
C GLU A 390 -10.97 16.37 -4.93
N GLY A 391 -10.11 17.25 -5.46
CA GLY A 391 -9.99 17.49 -6.91
C GLY A 391 -11.12 18.32 -7.53
N PHE A 392 -11.91 19.06 -6.75
CA PHE A 392 -12.97 19.93 -7.28
C PHE A 392 -12.39 21.24 -7.82
N VAL A 393 -12.17 21.27 -9.14
CA VAL A 393 -11.53 22.41 -9.83
C VAL A 393 -12.41 23.68 -9.86
N GLU A 394 -13.74 23.53 -9.82
CA GLU A 394 -14.67 24.66 -9.84
C GLU A 394 -15.21 25.08 -8.47
N LEU A 395 -14.91 24.34 -7.39
CA LEU A 395 -15.49 24.58 -6.07
C LEU A 395 -14.96 25.87 -5.47
N GLU A 396 -15.86 26.82 -5.15
CA GLU A 396 -15.55 28.15 -4.63
C GLU A 396 -15.94 28.30 -3.15
N LYS A 397 -17.00 27.59 -2.71
CA LYS A 397 -17.58 27.78 -1.38
C LYS A 397 -18.11 26.48 -0.78
N VAL A 398 -17.81 26.25 0.50
CA VAL A 398 -18.41 25.18 1.31
C VAL A 398 -19.02 25.80 2.56
N GLU A 399 -20.33 25.59 2.76
CA GLU A 399 -21.04 25.99 3.97
C GLU A 399 -21.78 24.78 4.55
N ILE A 400 -21.53 24.50 5.82
CA ILE A 400 -22.17 23.43 6.56
C ILE A 400 -22.85 24.06 7.78
N GLY A 401 -24.13 23.75 7.96
CA GLY A 401 -24.96 24.20 9.07
C GLY A 401 -24.55 23.63 10.42
N GLU A 402 -25.41 23.84 11.40
CA GLU A 402 -25.23 23.36 12.78
C GLU A 402 -25.62 21.88 12.92
N LYS A 403 -24.93 21.16 13.82
CA LYS A 403 -25.20 19.75 14.17
C LYS A 403 -25.26 18.79 12.97
N CYS A 404 -24.39 18.98 11.98
CA CYS A 404 -24.22 18.06 10.86
C CYS A 404 -23.06 17.11 11.14
N PHE A 405 -23.13 15.85 10.68
CA PHE A 405 -22.06 14.86 10.91
C PHE A 405 -21.68 14.74 12.40
N CYS A 406 -22.67 14.65 13.29
CA CYS A 406 -22.47 14.79 14.74
C CYS A 406 -22.83 13.54 15.57
N LEU A 407 -23.44 12.53 14.95
CA LEU A 407 -23.83 11.26 15.58
C LEU A 407 -23.00 10.08 15.07
N GLY A 408 -22.16 10.27 14.06
CA GLY A 408 -21.12 9.31 13.67
C GLY A 408 -19.98 9.29 14.68
N SER A 409 -19.40 8.11 14.93
CA SER A 409 -18.10 7.98 15.60
C SER A 409 -16.99 8.07 14.56
N GLU A 410 -15.82 8.56 14.97
CA GLU A 410 -14.61 8.62 14.12
C GLU A 410 -14.82 9.44 12.84
N CYS A 411 -15.31 10.67 12.97
CA CYS A 411 -15.60 11.51 11.82
C CYS A 411 -14.34 11.90 11.04
N VAL A 412 -14.45 12.01 9.72
CA VAL A 412 -13.39 12.42 8.79
C VAL A 412 -13.88 13.60 7.96
N PHE A 413 -13.10 14.68 7.92
CA PHE A 413 -13.36 15.83 7.07
C PHE A 413 -12.10 16.19 6.30
N GLU A 414 -12.10 16.05 4.98
CA GLU A 414 -10.93 16.38 4.16
C GLU A 414 -11.31 17.24 2.96
N VAL A 415 -10.49 18.27 2.71
CA VAL A 415 -10.59 19.13 1.53
C VAL A 415 -9.21 19.24 0.91
N ARG A 416 -9.06 18.70 -0.31
CA ARG A 416 -7.78 18.54 -1.01
C ARG A 416 -7.90 19.04 -2.44
N GLU A 417 -6.86 19.70 -2.95
CA GLU A 417 -6.72 20.03 -4.38
C GLU A 417 -7.90 20.82 -4.99
N CYS A 418 -8.63 21.59 -4.19
CA CYS A 418 -9.72 22.45 -4.66
C CYS A 418 -9.19 23.86 -4.97
N GLU A 419 -8.67 24.04 -6.20
CA GLU A 419 -7.89 25.23 -6.58
C GLU A 419 -8.66 26.56 -6.50
N LYS A 420 -9.98 26.54 -6.69
CA LYS A 420 -10.83 27.74 -6.67
C LYS A 420 -11.48 28.03 -5.32
N LEU A 421 -11.32 27.15 -4.33
CA LEU A 421 -12.05 27.24 -3.07
C LEU A 421 -11.60 28.49 -2.30
N GLU A 422 -12.53 29.38 -1.97
CA GLU A 422 -12.23 30.66 -1.32
C GLU A 422 -12.62 30.69 0.15
N SER A 423 -13.66 29.96 0.55
CA SER A 423 -14.14 29.95 1.93
C SER A 423 -14.79 28.65 2.35
N VAL A 424 -14.53 28.27 3.61
CA VAL A 424 -15.18 27.15 4.30
C VAL A 424 -15.80 27.64 5.60
N ARG A 425 -17.08 27.35 5.81
CA ARG A 425 -17.80 27.66 7.05
C ARG A 425 -18.49 26.41 7.58
N ILE A 426 -18.33 26.16 8.88
CA ILE A 426 -18.95 25.03 9.56
C ILE A 426 -19.67 25.53 10.82
N GLY A 427 -20.94 25.18 10.98
CA GLY A 427 -21.82 25.57 12.08
C GLY A 427 -21.53 24.84 13.40
N ASP A 428 -22.20 25.27 14.46
CA ASP A 428 -21.96 24.79 15.82
C ASP A 428 -22.34 23.30 15.96
N GLY A 429 -21.51 22.53 16.67
CA GLY A 429 -21.77 21.12 16.96
C GLY A 429 -21.68 20.17 15.77
N SER A 430 -21.09 20.60 14.65
CA SER A 430 -20.85 19.76 13.48
C SER A 430 -19.46 19.10 13.52
N PHE A 431 -19.34 17.87 13.00
CA PHE A 431 -18.11 17.06 13.06
C PHE A 431 -17.58 16.92 14.50
N VAL A 432 -18.40 16.33 15.35
CA VAL A 432 -18.02 15.98 16.72
C VAL A 432 -17.36 14.60 16.70
N ASP A 433 -16.26 14.42 17.45
CA ASP A 433 -15.48 13.18 17.50
C ASP A 433 -14.74 12.84 16.19
N VAL A 434 -13.84 13.73 15.80
CA VAL A 434 -13.05 13.62 14.57
C VAL A 434 -11.73 12.88 14.77
N VAL A 435 -11.40 12.00 13.81
CA VAL A 435 -10.09 11.34 13.68
C VAL A 435 -9.17 12.04 12.68
N SER A 436 -9.72 12.64 11.60
CA SER A 436 -8.93 13.33 10.58
C SER A 436 -9.63 14.60 10.10
N VAL A 437 -8.96 15.75 10.25
CA VAL A 437 -9.31 17.02 9.61
C VAL A 437 -8.19 17.43 8.68
N VAL A 438 -8.46 17.57 7.39
CA VAL A 438 -7.45 17.97 6.39
C VAL A 438 -7.92 19.13 5.53
N PHE A 439 -7.05 20.12 5.40
CA PHE A 439 -7.08 21.14 4.36
C PHE A 439 -5.71 21.16 3.69
N GLU A 440 -5.63 20.70 2.44
CA GLU A 440 -4.35 20.56 1.72
C GLU A 440 -4.43 21.06 0.27
N ASP A 441 -3.41 21.81 -0.16
CA ASP A 441 -3.26 22.30 -1.54
C ASP A 441 -4.44 23.19 -2.02
N LEU A 442 -4.91 24.08 -1.13
CA LEU A 442 -6.03 25.01 -1.39
C LEU A 442 -5.51 26.43 -1.64
N ASN A 443 -5.00 26.65 -2.84
CA ASN A 443 -4.21 27.84 -3.19
C ASN A 443 -4.98 29.17 -3.09
N ARG A 444 -6.30 29.18 -3.26
CA ARG A 444 -7.14 30.39 -3.20
C ARG A 444 -7.97 30.53 -1.92
N LEU A 445 -7.81 29.61 -0.97
CA LEU A 445 -8.60 29.61 0.26
C LEU A 445 -8.23 30.81 1.12
N LYS A 446 -9.18 31.71 1.38
CA LYS A 446 -8.96 32.96 2.13
C LYS A 446 -9.37 32.84 3.59
N SER A 447 -10.47 32.12 3.86
CA SER A 447 -11.06 32.05 5.19
C SER A 447 -11.61 30.68 5.57
N ILE A 448 -11.35 30.27 6.80
CA ILE A 448 -11.98 29.11 7.46
C ILE A 448 -12.68 29.62 8.72
N VAL A 449 -13.98 29.35 8.86
CA VAL A 449 -14.78 29.75 10.02
C VAL A 449 -15.45 28.53 10.65
N LEU A 450 -15.10 28.25 11.89
CA LEU A 450 -15.57 27.11 12.66
C LEU A 450 -16.50 27.55 13.80
N GLY A 451 -17.61 26.84 13.92
CA GLY A 451 -18.57 26.97 15.01
C GLY A 451 -18.05 26.47 16.36
N LYS A 452 -18.93 26.46 17.34
CA LYS A 452 -18.65 25.94 18.68
C LYS A 452 -18.54 24.41 18.61
N ASP A 453 -17.58 23.83 19.31
CA ASP A 453 -17.39 22.36 19.38
C ASP A 453 -17.08 21.66 18.05
N VAL A 454 -16.77 22.41 16.99
CA VAL A 454 -16.43 21.85 15.68
C VAL A 454 -15.05 21.20 15.72
N PHE A 455 -14.94 20.01 15.11
CA PHE A 455 -13.70 19.24 15.03
C PHE A 455 -13.08 18.96 16.40
N ARG A 456 -13.92 18.60 17.36
CA ARG A 456 -13.45 18.12 18.65
C ARG A 456 -13.00 16.67 18.50
N GLY A 457 -11.74 16.37 18.81
CA GLY A 457 -11.26 14.99 18.91
C GLY A 457 -11.63 14.39 20.26
N ASP A 458 -12.11 13.17 20.33
CA ASP A 458 -12.10 12.37 21.56
C ASP A 458 -11.26 11.08 21.39
N ASP A 459 -10.66 10.87 20.21
CA ASP A 459 -9.75 9.77 19.84
C ASP A 459 -8.26 10.10 20.06
N GLU A 460 -7.45 9.10 20.44
CA GLU A 460 -6.00 9.20 20.69
C GLU A 460 -5.16 9.44 19.42
N GLU A 461 -5.72 9.17 18.23
CA GLU A 461 -5.08 9.35 16.92
C GLU A 461 -5.61 10.57 16.15
N SER A 462 -6.47 11.39 16.77
CA SER A 462 -7.08 12.54 16.11
C SER A 462 -6.06 13.54 15.56
N ALA A 463 -6.19 13.89 14.27
CA ALA A 463 -5.22 14.71 13.54
C ALA A 463 -5.85 15.93 12.86
N LEU A 464 -5.15 17.07 12.90
CA LEU A 464 -5.43 18.24 12.08
C LEU A 464 -4.25 18.52 11.15
N VAL A 465 -4.51 18.60 9.85
CA VAL A 465 -3.54 18.95 8.82
C VAL A 465 -3.99 20.20 8.06
N LEU A 466 -3.22 21.28 8.17
CA LEU A 466 -3.36 22.49 7.34
C LEU A 466 -2.08 22.66 6.54
N LYS A 467 -2.12 22.38 5.24
CA LYS A 467 -0.94 22.34 4.39
C LYS A 467 -1.13 23.08 3.06
N ASN A 468 -0.11 23.84 2.68
CA ASN A 468 -0.07 24.57 1.40
C ASN A 468 -1.27 25.50 1.18
N LEU A 469 -1.67 26.25 2.21
CA LEU A 469 -2.79 27.21 2.14
C LEU A 469 -2.23 28.63 1.95
N GLY A 470 -1.70 28.89 0.76
CA GLY A 470 -0.90 30.08 0.45
C GLY A 470 -1.61 31.43 0.65
N GLU A 471 -2.93 31.47 0.42
CA GLU A 471 -3.74 32.69 0.53
C GLU A 471 -4.61 32.78 1.79
N LEU A 472 -4.54 31.78 2.66
CA LEU A 472 -5.32 31.75 3.88
C LEU A 472 -4.90 32.90 4.79
N ASN A 473 -5.81 33.83 5.03
CA ASN A 473 -5.56 35.02 5.85
C ASN A 473 -6.37 35.00 7.17
N GLU A 474 -7.47 34.25 7.21
CA GLU A 474 -8.39 34.21 8.33
C GLU A 474 -8.75 32.77 8.75
N LEU A 475 -8.45 32.42 10.01
CA LEU A 475 -8.90 31.19 10.66
C LEU A 475 -9.59 31.55 11.97
N MET A 476 -10.91 31.36 12.02
CA MET A 476 -11.72 31.68 13.19
C MET A 476 -12.43 30.44 13.70
N GLY A 477 -12.51 30.28 15.01
CA GLY A 477 -13.21 29.22 15.70
C GLY A 477 -13.85 29.73 16.98
N LYS A 478 -15.10 29.36 17.22
CA LYS A 478 -15.76 29.61 18.50
C LYS A 478 -15.19 28.69 19.59
N VAL A 479 -15.72 28.82 20.80
CA VAL A 479 -15.29 28.07 21.99
C VAL A 479 -15.26 26.56 21.71
N ARG A 480 -14.15 25.91 22.11
CA ARG A 480 -13.87 24.47 21.97
C ARG A 480 -13.77 23.92 20.54
N ALA A 481 -13.71 24.77 19.52
CA ALA A 481 -13.30 24.31 18.18
C ALA A 481 -11.89 23.73 18.23
N LEU A 482 -11.63 22.62 17.54
CA LEU A 482 -10.31 21.94 17.50
C LEU A 482 -9.77 21.57 18.90
N LYS A 483 -10.65 21.34 19.87
CA LYS A 483 -10.25 20.86 21.19
C LYS A 483 -9.92 19.37 21.11
N ASN A 484 -8.93 18.94 21.91
CA ASN A 484 -8.53 17.54 22.10
C ASN A 484 -8.03 16.82 20.82
N VAL A 485 -7.78 17.55 19.73
CA VAL A 485 -7.01 16.99 18.60
C VAL A 485 -5.61 16.66 19.11
N LYS A 486 -5.10 15.46 18.82
CA LYS A 486 -3.86 14.93 19.38
C LYS A 486 -2.61 15.32 18.59
N SER A 487 -2.70 15.29 17.27
CA SER A 487 -1.60 15.68 16.37
C SER A 487 -2.00 16.85 15.46
N VAL A 488 -1.06 17.79 15.27
CA VAL A 488 -1.29 19.00 14.47
C VAL A 488 -0.14 19.24 13.51
N GLU A 489 -0.42 19.23 12.21
CA GLU A 489 0.52 19.58 11.15
C GLU A 489 0.09 20.90 10.47
N LEU A 490 0.95 21.92 10.55
CA LEU A 490 0.73 23.26 10.02
C LEU A 490 1.91 23.66 9.13
N VAL A 491 1.74 23.59 7.81
CA VAL A 491 2.83 23.79 6.86
C VAL A 491 2.41 24.71 5.73
N GLY A 492 3.11 25.84 5.57
CA GLY A 492 2.87 26.73 4.42
C GLY A 492 1.56 27.52 4.52
N LEU A 493 1.39 28.28 5.61
CA LEU A 493 0.30 29.23 5.86
C LEU A 493 0.84 30.68 5.94
N PRO A 494 1.63 31.16 4.96
CA PRO A 494 2.44 32.38 5.09
C PRO A 494 1.63 33.67 5.27
N ARG A 495 0.37 33.70 4.82
CA ARG A 495 -0.49 34.88 4.86
C ARG A 495 -1.48 34.89 6.03
N LEU A 496 -1.44 33.88 6.89
CA LEU A 496 -2.37 33.76 8.01
C LEU A 496 -2.06 34.85 9.05
N THR A 497 -2.91 35.88 9.09
CA THR A 497 -2.71 37.07 9.95
C THR A 497 -3.81 37.22 11.00
N LYS A 498 -5.04 36.81 10.68
CA LYS A 498 -6.18 36.80 11.60
C LYS A 498 -6.45 35.37 12.06
N CYS A 499 -6.12 35.08 13.31
CA CYS A 499 -6.40 33.78 13.91
C CYS A 499 -7.11 33.98 15.26
N VAL A 500 -8.33 33.45 15.38
CA VAL A 500 -9.13 33.53 16.61
C VAL A 500 -9.61 32.13 16.95
N LEU A 501 -8.88 31.42 17.82
CA LEU A 501 -9.18 30.04 18.20
C LEU A 501 -9.22 29.94 19.72
N LEU A 502 -10.37 30.31 20.30
CA LEU A 502 -10.54 30.34 21.75
C LEU A 502 -10.63 28.92 22.30
N THR A 503 -9.68 28.53 23.16
CA THR A 503 -9.60 27.21 23.81
C THR A 503 -9.31 26.01 22.89
N ALA A 504 -8.89 26.27 21.64
CA ALA A 504 -8.42 25.24 20.70
C ALA A 504 -7.07 24.64 21.14
N PHE A 505 -6.70 23.50 20.53
CA PHE A 505 -5.42 22.80 20.73
C PHE A 505 -5.13 22.31 22.15
N ARG A 506 -6.06 22.50 23.09
CA ARG A 506 -5.96 21.89 24.40
C ARG A 506 -6.01 20.38 24.24
N GLY A 507 -4.98 19.68 24.69
CA GLY A 507 -4.85 18.22 24.56
C GLY A 507 -3.97 17.76 23.40
N VAL A 508 -3.39 18.68 22.62
CA VAL A 508 -2.40 18.34 21.58
C VAL A 508 -1.13 17.78 22.23
N GLU A 509 -0.61 16.71 21.65
CA GLU A 509 0.57 15.97 22.09
C GLU A 509 1.69 16.04 21.05
N GLU A 510 1.35 16.16 19.76
CA GLU A 510 2.33 16.27 18.67
C GLU A 510 2.06 17.50 17.81
N VAL A 511 3.13 18.25 17.49
CA VAL A 511 3.05 19.44 16.64
C VAL A 511 4.18 19.44 15.62
N LYS A 512 3.81 19.54 14.35
CA LYS A 512 4.73 19.79 13.24
C LYS A 512 4.35 21.10 12.58
N MET A 513 5.23 22.10 12.70
CA MET A 513 4.91 23.46 12.29
C MET A 513 6.06 24.12 11.54
N LYS A 514 5.76 24.60 10.32
CA LYS A 514 6.71 25.31 9.44
C LYS A 514 5.99 26.38 8.62
N ASN A 515 6.37 27.65 8.81
CA ASN A 515 5.80 28.78 8.09
C ASN A 515 4.27 28.83 8.27
N ALA A 516 3.80 28.75 9.51
CA ALA A 516 2.39 28.63 9.86
C ALA A 516 1.71 29.96 10.20
N GLY A 517 2.37 31.10 9.91
CA GLY A 517 1.83 32.44 10.13
C GLY A 517 1.44 32.67 11.59
N LYS A 518 0.26 33.27 11.82
CA LYS A 518 -0.22 33.63 13.17
C LYS A 518 -0.34 32.44 14.13
N LEU A 519 -0.48 31.21 13.64
CA LEU A 519 -0.54 30.01 14.50
C LEU A 519 0.78 29.72 15.23
N GLU A 520 1.91 30.22 14.71
CA GLU A 520 3.21 30.10 15.39
C GLU A 520 3.25 30.87 16.72
N GLU A 521 2.34 31.83 16.91
CA GLU A 521 2.21 32.58 18.15
C GLU A 521 1.36 31.86 19.22
N ASN A 522 0.74 30.72 18.90
CA ASN A 522 -0.11 29.99 19.83
C ASN A 522 0.72 29.33 20.96
N GLU A 523 0.44 29.73 22.22
CA GLU A 523 1.21 29.29 23.38
C GLU A 523 1.14 27.78 23.65
N VAL A 524 0.01 27.12 23.36
CA VAL A 524 -0.13 25.67 23.56
C VAL A 524 0.74 24.92 22.56
N LEU A 525 0.69 25.30 21.28
CA LEU A 525 1.48 24.66 20.23
C LEU A 525 2.98 24.87 20.42
N LYS A 526 3.41 26.06 20.87
CA LYS A 526 4.82 26.35 21.20
C LYS A 526 5.35 25.43 22.30
N GLU A 527 4.59 25.27 23.38
CA GLU A 527 5.00 24.46 24.53
C GLU A 527 5.15 22.99 24.14
N VAL A 528 4.19 22.44 23.37
CA VAL A 528 4.25 21.06 22.88
C VAL A 528 5.47 20.86 21.96
N LYS A 529 5.67 21.77 20.99
CA LYS A 529 6.82 21.71 20.08
C LYS A 529 8.15 21.71 20.84
N LYS A 530 8.29 22.59 21.84
CA LYS A 530 9.51 22.68 22.66
C LYS A 530 9.77 21.41 23.46
N ARG A 531 8.73 20.80 24.04
CA ARG A 531 8.87 19.51 24.75
C ARG A 531 9.39 18.43 23.82
N ARG A 532 8.86 18.37 22.59
CA ARG A 532 9.27 17.38 21.60
C ARG A 532 10.71 17.56 21.14
N GLU A 533 11.14 18.80 20.92
CA GLU A 533 12.55 19.10 20.59
C GLU A 533 13.51 18.62 21.70
N VAL A 534 13.14 18.80 22.97
CA VAL A 534 13.93 18.30 24.11
C VAL A 534 13.96 16.77 24.18
N GLU A 535 12.85 16.10 23.89
CA GLU A 535 12.80 14.63 23.82
C GLU A 535 13.67 14.10 22.68
N GLU A 536 13.58 14.69 21.48
CA GLU A 536 14.39 14.29 20.34
C GLU A 536 15.89 14.48 20.58
N GLU A 537 16.30 15.54 21.28
CA GLU A 537 17.70 15.74 21.66
C GLU A 537 18.19 14.67 22.63
N LYS A 538 17.37 14.27 23.61
CA LYS A 538 17.71 13.18 24.55
C LYS A 538 17.84 11.85 23.84
N GLU A 539 16.91 11.52 22.94
CA GLU A 539 16.96 10.28 22.16
C GLU A 539 18.21 10.23 21.27
N LYS A 540 18.57 11.34 20.61
CA LYS A 540 19.82 11.44 19.82
C LYS A 540 21.06 11.24 20.68
N GLU A 541 21.09 11.80 21.89
CA GLU A 541 22.22 11.62 22.81
C GLU A 541 22.33 10.16 23.28
N GLU A 542 21.21 9.51 23.58
CA GLU A 542 21.17 8.10 23.99
C GLU A 542 21.60 7.16 22.84
N GLU A 543 21.13 7.41 21.62
CA GLU A 543 21.54 6.65 20.44
C GLU A 543 23.04 6.79 20.17
N LYS A 544 23.58 8.01 20.32
CA LYS A 544 25.02 8.26 20.18
C LYS A 544 25.82 7.46 21.22
N ARG A 545 25.41 7.48 22.49
CA ARG A 545 26.06 6.68 23.56
C ARG A 545 26.03 5.19 23.23
N ARG A 546 24.89 4.67 22.76
CA ARG A 546 24.75 3.25 22.39
C ARG A 546 25.66 2.84 21.23
N LYS A 547 25.82 3.70 20.23
CA LYS A 547 26.76 3.49 19.11
C LYS A 547 28.21 3.48 19.57
N GLU A 548 28.60 4.42 20.43
CA GLU A 548 29.95 4.47 21.01
C GLU A 548 30.26 3.21 21.83
N GLU A 549 29.31 2.72 22.64
CA GLU A 549 29.48 1.48 23.40
C GLU A 549 29.63 0.24 22.51
N LEU A 550 28.85 0.14 21.43
CA LEU A 550 28.95 -0.96 20.47
C LEU A 550 30.30 -0.93 19.72
N GLN A 551 30.80 0.27 19.42
CA GLN A 551 32.11 0.44 18.80
C GLN A 551 33.22 -0.03 19.74
N ILE A 552 33.18 0.37 21.02
CA ILE A 552 34.15 -0.07 22.03
C ILE A 552 34.10 -1.59 22.18
N ALA A 553 32.89 -2.19 22.20
CA ALA A 553 32.72 -3.64 22.33
C ALA A 553 33.42 -4.44 21.22
N LYS A 554 33.53 -3.89 20.01
CA LYS A 554 34.18 -4.52 18.85
C LYS A 554 35.66 -4.18 18.70
N ASN A 555 36.16 -3.19 19.44
CA ASN A 555 37.56 -2.79 19.31
C ASN A 555 38.46 -3.89 19.85
N GLU A 556 39.21 -4.49 18.94
CA GLU A 556 40.16 -5.55 19.21
C GLU A 556 41.54 -4.98 19.53
N LEU A 557 42.17 -5.50 20.57
CA LEU A 557 43.59 -5.37 20.83
C LEU A 557 44.25 -6.73 20.61
N THR A 558 45.03 -6.85 19.54
CA THR A 558 45.91 -7.99 19.33
C THR A 558 47.21 -7.77 20.10
N VAL A 559 47.63 -8.75 20.90
CA VAL A 559 48.80 -8.72 21.76
C VAL A 559 49.84 -9.72 21.28
N THR A 560 51.01 -9.22 20.89
CA THR A 560 52.17 -10.00 20.42
C THR A 560 53.36 -9.95 21.38
N ASN A 561 53.37 -8.99 22.31
CA ASN A 561 54.42 -8.84 23.32
C ASN A 561 53.88 -8.12 24.56
N LYS A 562 54.58 -8.22 25.68
CA LYS A 562 54.12 -7.64 26.95
C LYS A 562 53.97 -6.11 26.94
N GLY A 563 54.65 -5.41 26.03
CA GLY A 563 54.62 -3.94 25.95
C GLY A 563 53.26 -3.39 25.51
N GLU A 564 52.48 -4.19 24.80
CA GLU A 564 51.19 -3.77 24.24
C GLU A 564 50.10 -3.61 25.29
N PHE A 565 50.18 -4.31 26.42
CA PHE A 565 49.28 -4.07 27.56
C PHE A 565 49.43 -2.66 28.14
N SER A 566 50.66 -2.15 28.20
CA SER A 566 50.98 -0.84 28.77
C SER A 566 50.71 0.30 27.78
N ASN A 567 50.80 0.03 26.49
CA ASN A 567 50.59 1.02 25.43
C ASN A 567 49.12 1.13 24.99
N ALA A 568 48.28 0.13 25.32
CA ALA A 568 46.88 0.13 24.96
C ALA A 568 46.06 1.15 25.77
N ASN A 569 45.11 1.81 25.10
CA ASN A 569 44.07 2.57 25.79
C ASN A 569 43.02 1.59 26.36
N CYS A 570 43.24 1.13 27.59
CA CYS A 570 42.47 0.07 28.24
C CYS A 570 40.95 0.34 28.30
N HIS A 571 40.51 1.59 28.29
CA HIS A 571 39.08 1.94 28.29
C HIS A 571 38.41 1.75 26.91
N ARG A 572 39.17 1.55 25.84
CA ARG A 572 38.67 1.42 24.47
C ARG A 572 38.77 0.01 23.90
N VAL A 573 39.17 -0.97 24.70
CA VAL A 573 39.35 -2.37 24.28
C VAL A 573 38.14 -3.18 24.72
N GLY A 574 37.44 -3.77 23.76
CA GLY A 574 36.30 -4.68 23.98
C GLY A 574 36.68 -6.14 23.77
N VAL A 575 37.61 -6.42 22.86
CA VAL A 575 38.14 -7.76 22.60
C VAL A 575 39.65 -7.71 22.74
N MET A 576 40.24 -8.67 23.45
CA MET A 576 41.68 -8.82 23.56
C MET A 576 42.07 -10.19 23.04
N VAL A 577 43.01 -10.22 22.10
CA VAL A 577 43.52 -11.45 21.48
C VAL A 577 45.02 -11.50 21.71
N VAL A 578 45.52 -12.48 22.45
CA VAL A 578 46.95 -12.72 22.63
C VAL A 578 47.38 -13.79 21.64
N SER A 579 48.33 -13.47 20.77
CA SER A 579 48.84 -14.40 19.76
C SER A 579 49.66 -15.53 20.38
N ASP A 580 49.76 -16.66 19.69
CA ASP A 580 50.51 -17.84 20.16
C ASP A 580 51.98 -17.51 20.49
N HIS A 581 52.54 -18.23 21.46
CA HIS A 581 53.93 -18.11 21.94
C HIS A 581 54.33 -16.73 22.49
N CYS A 582 53.36 -15.86 22.82
CA CYS A 582 53.63 -14.48 23.23
C CYS A 582 53.72 -14.31 24.76
N CYS A 583 54.35 -13.20 25.17
CA CYS A 583 54.44 -12.76 26.57
C CYS A 583 55.18 -13.73 27.52
N ASN A 584 56.22 -14.40 27.01
CA ASN A 584 57.01 -15.39 27.74
C ASN A 584 58.28 -14.82 28.39
N GLU A 585 58.47 -13.50 28.42
CA GLU A 585 59.71 -12.88 28.92
C GLU A 585 59.91 -13.15 30.42
N SER A 586 61.14 -13.45 30.85
CA SER A 586 61.47 -13.87 32.23
C SER A 586 61.08 -12.86 33.34
N GLY A 587 60.92 -11.58 32.99
CA GLY A 587 60.48 -10.53 33.91
C GLY A 587 58.97 -10.26 33.92
N PHE A 588 58.18 -10.98 33.13
CA PHE A 588 56.73 -10.80 33.06
C PHE A 588 56.02 -11.85 33.92
N VAL A 589 55.77 -11.49 35.18
CA VAL A 589 55.30 -12.43 36.23
C VAL A 589 53.84 -12.24 36.63
N GLU A 590 53.23 -11.09 36.31
CA GLU A 590 51.84 -10.76 36.66
C GLU A 590 51.12 -10.12 35.48
N LEU A 591 49.93 -10.64 35.14
CA LEU A 591 49.01 -10.08 34.15
C LEU A 591 47.86 -9.38 34.87
N ASP A 592 47.83 -8.04 34.85
CA ASP A 592 46.78 -7.24 35.49
C ASP A 592 45.89 -6.57 34.44
N LEU A 593 44.66 -7.07 34.30
CA LEU A 593 43.68 -6.53 33.35
C LEU A 593 42.62 -5.65 34.02
N THR A 594 42.77 -5.29 35.29
CA THR A 594 41.77 -4.52 36.07
C THR A 594 41.39 -3.18 35.40
N GLY A 595 42.31 -2.56 34.66
CA GLY A 595 42.08 -1.30 33.94
C GLY A 595 41.20 -1.43 32.68
N PHE A 596 41.02 -2.64 32.15
CA PHE A 596 40.28 -2.90 30.92
C PHE A 596 38.77 -3.02 31.16
N VAL A 597 38.16 -2.01 31.78
CA VAL A 597 36.77 -2.02 32.28
C VAL A 597 35.69 -2.33 31.23
N ASN A 598 36.01 -2.19 29.94
CA ASN A 598 35.12 -2.46 28.81
C ASN A 598 35.39 -3.80 28.11
N LEU A 599 36.36 -4.58 28.60
CA LEU A 599 36.72 -5.87 28.03
C LEU A 599 35.56 -6.86 28.15
N ARG A 600 35.15 -7.40 27.01
CA ARG A 600 34.11 -8.43 26.86
C ARG A 600 34.69 -9.80 26.58
N GLU A 601 35.74 -9.85 25.75
CA GLU A 601 36.37 -11.10 25.38
C GLU A 601 37.88 -11.05 25.62
N LEU A 602 38.40 -12.08 26.29
CA LEU A 602 39.83 -12.35 26.40
C LEU A 602 40.14 -13.68 25.73
N ASN A 603 40.84 -13.65 24.60
CA ASN A 603 41.29 -14.82 23.87
C ASN A 603 42.80 -14.92 23.97
N VAL A 604 43.31 -15.92 24.67
CA VAL A 604 44.74 -16.20 24.79
C VAL A 604 45.09 -17.37 23.90
N GLY A 605 46.08 -17.21 23.02
CA GLY A 605 46.62 -18.25 22.15
C GLY A 605 47.37 -19.35 22.91
N ASP A 606 47.97 -20.26 22.17
CA ASP A 606 48.74 -21.40 22.70
C ASP A 606 50.13 -20.95 23.19
N GLU A 607 50.70 -21.64 24.17
CA GLU A 607 52.06 -21.44 24.71
C GLU A 607 52.41 -20.00 25.15
N CYS A 608 51.42 -19.27 25.68
CA CYS A 608 51.59 -17.90 26.15
C CYS A 608 51.87 -17.84 27.66
N PHE A 609 52.49 -16.75 28.12
CA PHE A 609 52.62 -16.42 29.55
C PHE A 609 53.35 -17.46 30.45
N GLU A 610 54.37 -18.15 29.94
CA GLU A 610 55.17 -19.18 30.63
C GLU A 610 55.68 -18.75 32.03
N ASN A 611 55.99 -17.46 32.20
CA ASN A 611 56.54 -16.92 33.44
C ASN A 611 55.52 -16.21 34.34
N VAL A 612 54.26 -16.08 33.91
CA VAL A 612 53.20 -15.42 34.68
C VAL A 612 52.66 -16.36 35.75
N ASN A 613 52.73 -15.95 37.02
CA ASN A 613 52.23 -16.73 38.15
C ASN A 613 50.97 -16.12 38.79
N LYS A 614 50.49 -14.98 38.28
CA LYS A 614 49.32 -14.27 38.79
C LYS A 614 48.57 -13.54 37.68
N VAL A 615 47.25 -13.74 37.63
CA VAL A 615 46.34 -13.06 36.69
C VAL A 615 45.24 -12.34 37.47
N LYS A 616 44.97 -11.07 37.16
CA LYS A 616 43.89 -10.29 37.77
C LYS A 616 42.85 -9.89 36.73
N LEU A 617 41.64 -10.42 36.91
CA LEU A 617 40.44 -10.10 36.14
C LEU A 617 39.38 -9.45 37.04
N ILE A 618 39.77 -8.46 37.84
CA ILE A 618 38.92 -7.88 38.89
C ILE A 618 38.15 -6.68 38.32
N GLY A 619 36.86 -6.54 38.65
CA GLY A 619 36.06 -5.36 38.28
C GLY A 619 35.61 -5.30 36.81
N LEU A 620 35.89 -6.34 36.02
CA LEU A 620 35.53 -6.47 34.61
C LEU A 620 34.05 -6.87 34.44
N LYS A 621 33.13 -5.94 34.76
CA LYS A 621 31.67 -6.19 34.75
C LYS A 621 31.09 -6.56 33.37
N ARG A 622 31.83 -6.29 32.31
CA ARG A 622 31.44 -6.53 30.91
C ARG A 622 32.09 -7.79 30.32
N LEU A 623 32.94 -8.51 31.08
CA LEU A 623 33.62 -9.69 30.59
C LEU A 623 32.63 -10.85 30.42
N GLU A 624 32.42 -11.25 29.18
CA GLU A 624 31.46 -12.27 28.75
C GLU A 624 32.16 -13.60 28.46
N ARG A 625 33.39 -13.56 27.93
CA ARG A 625 34.10 -14.76 27.47
C ARG A 625 35.60 -14.70 27.75
N VAL A 626 36.15 -15.82 28.21
CA VAL A 626 37.59 -16.03 28.36
C VAL A 626 37.97 -17.36 27.72
N VAL A 627 38.97 -17.34 26.84
CA VAL A 627 39.52 -18.51 26.16
C VAL A 627 41.01 -18.54 26.42
N ILE A 628 41.53 -19.69 26.84
CA ILE A 628 42.95 -19.90 27.09
C ILE A 628 43.42 -21.07 26.23
N GLY A 629 44.43 -20.82 25.41
CA GLY A 629 45.07 -21.80 24.55
C GLY A 629 45.90 -22.83 25.33
N LYS A 630 46.29 -23.90 24.62
CA LYS A 630 47.05 -25.02 25.15
C LYS A 630 48.41 -24.56 25.67
N ASN A 631 48.88 -25.17 26.77
CA ASN A 631 50.20 -24.89 27.34
C ASN A 631 50.46 -23.41 27.68
N SER A 632 49.40 -22.59 27.80
CA SER A 632 49.51 -21.21 28.29
C SER A 632 49.47 -21.18 29.82
N PHE A 633 50.23 -20.26 30.43
CA PHE A 633 50.43 -20.15 31.88
C PHE A 633 51.08 -21.39 32.54
N THR A 634 51.90 -22.16 31.81
CA THR A 634 52.67 -23.30 32.35
C THR A 634 54.16 -23.20 32.03
N LYS A 635 55.00 -23.73 32.94
CA LYS A 635 56.45 -23.90 32.77
C LYS A 635 56.85 -25.29 32.26
N GLU A 636 55.91 -26.23 32.25
CA GLU A 636 56.14 -27.60 31.81
C GLU A 636 55.50 -27.80 30.44
N LYS A 637 56.31 -27.93 29.38
CA LYS A 637 55.85 -28.01 27.98
C LYS A 637 55.49 -29.42 27.50
N ASN A 638 55.55 -30.44 28.36
CA ASN A 638 55.36 -31.84 27.96
C ASN A 638 54.44 -32.61 28.92
N TRP A 639 53.18 -32.79 28.53
CA TRP A 639 52.49 -34.06 28.75
C TRP A 639 52.29 -34.70 27.39
N GLY A 640 53.30 -35.45 26.97
CA GLY A 640 53.15 -36.43 25.90
C GLY A 640 52.23 -37.55 26.36
N GLU A 641 51.37 -37.99 25.45
CA GLU A 641 50.63 -39.27 25.42
C GLU A 641 50.63 -40.10 26.71
N LEU A 642 49.47 -40.20 27.35
CA LEU A 642 49.07 -41.34 28.17
C LEU A 642 47.66 -41.79 27.79
#